data_AF-A0A838CTX2-F1
#
_entry.id   AF-A0A838CTX2-F1
#
_cell.length_a   1.000
_cell.length_b   1.000
_cell.length_c   1.000
_cell.angle_alpha   90.00
_cell.angle_beta   90.00
_cell.angle_gamma   90.00
#
_symmetry.space_group_name_H-M   'P 1'
#
loop_
_entity.id
_entity.type
_entity.pdbx_description
1 polymer ?
#
loop_
_entity_poly.entity_id
_entity_poly.type
_entity_poly.pdbx_seq_one_letter_code
_entity_poly.pdbx_strand_id
1 'polypeptide(L)'
;MSASASTVKSPNVSHDHGVHKSHMSMPFDAAIANDDRLIEMLKKSGKIASDASAAEAQEVLEEFMKSKQESAMKKAGGELEDEQKASKEKLEKAMENNSITNGKGNKLGQAKKDSPDSVEEEAYDGEMRTDKVLVLLVDYPDKPHNSMSSDETDMYYEGEDAYSPAHYQDMLFGTGGWTGPDGENYVSMKQYYEQQSGGSYSVEGDVAGWYTASKPAAAYGANDPQPDGSDVNARGLVKEALAKAAADPNVNIADYDQWDRYDLDGDGNYLEADGLVDHLMVIHSGVGEEAGGGSLGSDAIWSHRWNLGGVTPLAGTEATVPYWGGAMAAYDYTIEPEDGAVGVMAHEFGHDLGLPDEYDTQYTGAGEPVSYWSIMSSGSWAGDIPGTMPTGFSPYMKEMLQASAVVDNKGTEGNWLTGTEIDLKDVNENGQEFTLDEANTKGTNNDVVKVTLPEKETVIVTPASGEYAYFSGSADALNNTLSTTVDLTNATDASFDFKAWYDIETNWDYAYVTVDGEQIAGEITTNENPNDSNLGNGITGSSDGWIDASFDLSDYAGQEVEVAIEYVTDAYVSNPGFYADDLSIVVDGEEVLFDDAEGEPKFGLDGFTKDDGIKRSDHYYLLEWRSHNGVDEGLANIRRGDSLMTFDDGLVVWYVDKQYSENWTGIHPGDGFVGVVDADQHINKWSDGSVAATRFQVHDAAFSLDKSEKMYLDYSNLLGVTLKDNFTKRNPLFDDSADYSNPGLVDAGRNVPEYGLKFRVTGQSDDGTVGKVMIFK
;
A
#
# COMPACT_ATOMS: atom_id res chain seq x y z
N MET A 1 -21.98 -36.07 42.11
CA MET A 1 -22.92 -35.53 41.11
C MET A 1 -22.20 -34.36 40.47
N SER A 2 -21.67 -34.61 39.28
CA SER A 2 -20.88 -33.68 38.47
C SER A 2 -21.78 -32.57 37.91
N ALA A 3 -21.29 -31.34 37.98
CA ALA A 3 -21.84 -30.22 37.23
C ALA A 3 -21.11 -30.17 35.88
N SER A 4 -21.87 -30.25 34.79
CA SER A 4 -21.38 -30.13 33.42
C SER A 4 -21.00 -28.68 33.13
N ALA A 5 -19.76 -28.46 32.72
CA ALA A 5 -19.35 -27.24 32.05
C ALA A 5 -19.98 -27.23 30.65
N SER A 6 -20.78 -26.22 30.35
CA SER A 6 -21.24 -25.92 29.00
C SER A 6 -20.17 -25.08 28.32
N THR A 7 -19.42 -25.69 27.40
CA THR A 7 -18.59 -25.00 26.42
C THR A 7 -19.49 -24.13 25.54
N VAL A 8 -19.26 -22.82 25.59
CA VAL A 8 -19.86 -21.87 24.66
C VAL A 8 -19.14 -22.08 23.33
N LYS A 9 -19.87 -22.56 22.31
CA LYS A 9 -19.38 -22.56 20.94
C LYS A 9 -19.26 -21.11 20.47
N SER A 10 -18.06 -20.70 20.09
CA SER A 10 -17.85 -19.49 19.28
C SER A 10 -18.66 -19.64 17.97
N PRO A 11 -19.30 -18.57 17.49
CA PRO A 11 -20.03 -18.63 16.23
C PRO A 11 -19.02 -18.74 15.09
N ASN A 12 -19.16 -19.78 14.26
CA ASN A 12 -18.53 -19.83 12.94
C ASN A 12 -19.09 -18.65 12.13
N VAL A 13 -18.30 -17.59 12.04
CA VAL A 13 -18.47 -16.55 11.02
C VAL A 13 -17.83 -17.14 9.76
N SER A 14 -18.63 -17.45 8.73
CA SER A 14 -18.07 -17.71 7.40
C SER A 14 -17.39 -16.42 6.97
N HIS A 15 -16.07 -16.41 6.99
CA HIS A 15 -15.29 -15.35 6.39
C HIS A 15 -15.43 -15.57 4.89
N ASP A 16 -16.08 -14.64 4.21
CA ASP A 16 -15.93 -14.51 2.77
C ASP A 16 -14.46 -14.12 2.58
N HIS A 17 -13.61 -15.08 2.26
CA HIS A 17 -12.18 -14.84 2.08
C HIS A 17 -12.01 -14.03 0.80
N GLY A 18 -12.00 -12.71 0.98
CA GLY A 18 -11.68 -11.76 -0.07
C GLY A 18 -10.34 -12.11 -0.67
N VAL A 19 -10.35 -12.33 -1.99
CA VAL A 19 -9.20 -12.58 -2.84
C VAL A 19 -8.07 -11.59 -2.51
N HIS A 20 -6.89 -12.10 -2.14
CA HIS A 20 -5.71 -11.28 -1.89
C HIS A 20 -5.16 -10.76 -3.23
N LYS A 21 -5.65 -9.59 -3.67
CA LYS A 21 -4.99 -8.86 -4.76
C LYS A 21 -3.85 -8.04 -4.16
N SER A 22 -2.63 -8.34 -4.56
CA SER A 22 -1.49 -7.47 -4.29
C SER A 22 -1.65 -6.13 -5.02
N HIS A 23 -1.09 -5.06 -4.46
CA HIS A 23 -1.01 -3.75 -5.12
C HIS A 23 -0.25 -3.86 -6.45
N MET A 24 -0.98 -3.88 -7.57
CA MET A 24 -0.43 -3.84 -8.93
C MET A 24 -0.39 -2.39 -9.43
N SER A 25 0.62 -2.06 -10.22
CA SER A 25 0.73 -0.79 -10.94
C SER A 25 -0.47 -0.59 -11.89
N MET A 26 -1.20 0.54 -11.80
CA MET A 26 -2.48 0.74 -12.49
C MET A 26 -2.76 2.21 -12.88
N PRO A 27 -3.63 2.49 -13.88
CA PRO A 27 -3.91 3.84 -14.40
C PRO A 27 -4.85 4.67 -13.51
N PHE A 28 -4.74 4.54 -12.20
CA PHE A 28 -5.64 5.20 -11.25
C PHE A 28 -5.01 5.14 -9.86
N ASP A 29 -4.84 6.30 -9.24
CA ASP A 29 -4.57 6.41 -7.81
C ASP A 29 -5.71 7.14 -7.12
N ALA A 30 -6.20 6.52 -6.07
CA ALA A 30 -7.32 6.98 -5.31
C ALA A 30 -6.91 7.82 -4.10
N ALA A 31 -5.67 7.79 -3.61
CA ALA A 31 -5.21 8.64 -2.51
C ALA A 31 -5.37 10.11 -2.87
N ILE A 32 -5.09 10.40 -4.13
CA ILE A 32 -5.14 11.75 -4.68
C ILE A 32 -6.56 12.20 -5.04
N ALA A 33 -7.61 11.41 -4.77
CA ALA A 33 -8.97 11.86 -5.01
C ALA A 33 -9.34 13.05 -4.11
N ASN A 34 -9.78 14.14 -4.72
CA ASN A 34 -10.36 15.27 -4.01
C ASN A 34 -11.90 15.13 -4.01
N ASP A 35 -12.44 14.51 -2.96
CA ASP A 35 -13.88 14.24 -2.80
C ASP A 35 -14.74 15.49 -3.06
N ASP A 36 -14.32 16.64 -2.53
CA ASP A 36 -15.08 17.90 -2.63
C ASP A 36 -15.20 18.32 -4.10
N ARG A 37 -14.08 18.30 -4.85
CA ARG A 37 -14.04 18.65 -6.28
C ARG A 37 -14.72 17.62 -7.17
N LEU A 38 -14.59 16.33 -6.84
CA LEU A 38 -15.29 15.26 -7.54
C LEU A 38 -16.80 15.39 -7.36
N ILE A 39 -17.28 15.69 -6.15
CA ILE A 39 -18.70 15.95 -5.91
C ILE A 39 -19.18 17.16 -6.72
N GLU A 40 -18.40 18.25 -6.79
CA GLU A 40 -18.72 19.40 -7.65
C GLU A 40 -18.84 19.01 -9.13
N MET A 41 -17.88 18.25 -9.65
CA MET A 41 -17.88 17.74 -11.02
C MET A 41 -19.10 16.85 -11.29
N LEU A 42 -19.41 15.93 -10.38
CA LEU A 42 -20.52 15.00 -10.49
C LEU A 42 -21.88 15.72 -10.37
N LYS A 43 -21.99 16.78 -9.56
CA LYS A 43 -23.18 17.67 -9.52
C LYS A 43 -23.33 18.46 -10.82
N LYS A 44 -22.24 19.00 -11.36
CA LYS A 44 -22.24 19.77 -12.62
C LYS A 44 -22.60 18.91 -13.82
N SER A 45 -22.16 17.65 -13.85
CA SER A 45 -22.52 16.67 -14.89
C SER A 45 -23.94 16.11 -14.72
N GLY A 46 -24.56 16.30 -13.55
CA GLY A 46 -25.90 15.80 -13.23
C GLY A 46 -25.92 14.33 -12.80
N LYS A 47 -24.76 13.70 -12.56
CA LYS A 47 -24.65 12.38 -11.92
C LYS A 47 -25.10 12.45 -10.46
N ILE A 48 -24.72 13.51 -9.74
CA ILE A 48 -25.27 13.85 -8.42
C ILE A 48 -26.34 14.93 -8.61
N ALA A 49 -27.48 14.79 -7.93
CA ALA A 49 -28.50 15.83 -7.93
C ALA A 49 -27.97 17.12 -7.29
N SER A 50 -28.30 18.30 -7.84
CA SER A 50 -27.80 19.57 -7.31
C SER A 50 -28.17 19.83 -5.84
N ASP A 51 -29.29 19.25 -5.39
CA ASP A 51 -29.84 19.32 -4.04
C ASP A 51 -29.68 18.01 -3.25
N ALA A 52 -28.83 17.08 -3.72
CA ALA A 52 -28.48 15.88 -2.99
C ALA A 52 -27.94 16.23 -1.60
N SER A 53 -28.39 15.47 -0.59
CA SER A 53 -27.84 15.50 0.76
C SER A 53 -26.37 15.05 0.77
N ALA A 54 -25.66 15.31 1.88
CA ALA A 54 -24.27 14.87 2.05
C ALA A 54 -24.12 13.35 1.88
N ALA A 55 -25.03 12.57 2.48
CA ALA A 55 -25.03 11.11 2.37
C ALA A 55 -25.30 10.63 0.93
N GLU A 56 -26.27 11.22 0.22
CA GLU A 56 -26.55 10.86 -1.18
C GLU A 56 -25.38 11.24 -2.12
N ALA A 57 -24.71 12.36 -1.88
CA ALA A 57 -23.54 12.76 -2.66
C ALA A 57 -22.36 11.81 -2.43
N GLN A 58 -22.13 11.42 -1.17
CA GLN A 58 -21.07 10.48 -0.79
C GLN A 58 -21.29 9.09 -1.41
N GLU A 59 -22.51 8.56 -1.34
CA GLU A 59 -22.85 7.24 -1.92
C GLU A 59 -22.56 7.19 -3.43
N VAL A 60 -22.89 8.26 -4.16
CA VAL A 60 -22.61 8.34 -5.61
C VAL A 60 -21.12 8.54 -5.89
N LEU A 61 -20.39 9.27 -5.04
CA LEU A 61 -18.94 9.40 -5.16
C LEU A 61 -18.27 8.03 -4.97
N GLU A 62 -18.62 7.28 -3.93
CA GLU A 62 -18.09 5.95 -3.65
C GLU A 62 -18.36 4.98 -4.80
N GLU A 63 -19.58 4.99 -5.37
CA GLU A 63 -19.92 4.17 -6.54
C GLU A 63 -19.08 4.55 -7.77
N PHE A 64 -18.86 5.85 -7.99
CA PHE A 64 -18.00 6.36 -9.07
C PHE A 64 -16.54 5.92 -8.90
N MET A 65 -16.00 6.05 -7.69
CA MET A 65 -14.62 5.66 -7.37
C MET A 65 -14.41 4.15 -7.52
N LYS A 66 -15.35 3.35 -7.00
CA LYS A 66 -15.33 1.90 -7.15
C LYS A 66 -15.37 1.47 -8.61
N SER A 67 -16.21 2.10 -9.43
CA SER A 67 -16.29 1.77 -10.86
C SER A 67 -14.99 2.09 -11.60
N LYS A 68 -14.38 3.25 -11.31
CA LYS A 68 -13.06 3.61 -11.85
C LYS A 68 -11.99 2.61 -11.47
N GLN A 69 -11.97 2.22 -10.21
CA GLN A 69 -11.01 1.24 -9.70
C GLN A 69 -11.18 -0.14 -10.36
N GLU A 70 -12.41 -0.66 -10.42
CA GLU A 70 -12.72 -1.92 -11.12
C GLU A 70 -12.35 -1.88 -12.61
N SER A 71 -12.48 -0.72 -13.25
CA SER A 71 -12.03 -0.51 -14.62
C SER A 71 -10.50 -0.50 -14.72
N ALA A 72 -9.81 0.14 -13.78
CA ALA A 72 -8.36 0.30 -13.80
C ALA A 72 -7.65 -1.03 -13.53
N MET A 73 -8.21 -1.86 -12.64
CA MET A 73 -7.72 -3.22 -12.38
C MET A 73 -7.70 -4.09 -13.64
N LYS A 74 -8.62 -3.88 -14.60
CA LYS A 74 -8.62 -4.63 -15.88
C LYS A 74 -7.47 -4.25 -16.81
N LYS A 75 -6.76 -3.17 -16.50
CA LYS A 75 -5.60 -2.68 -17.25
C LYS A 75 -4.29 -2.91 -16.48
N ALA A 76 -4.33 -3.39 -15.24
CA ALA A 76 -3.15 -3.56 -14.39
C ALA A 76 -2.08 -4.48 -15.00
N GLY A 77 -0.84 -4.34 -14.51
CA GLY A 77 0.30 -5.18 -14.89
C GLY A 77 1.19 -4.63 -16.01
N GLY A 78 2.25 -5.38 -16.36
CA GLY A 78 3.21 -5.00 -17.40
C GLY A 78 4.38 -5.98 -17.61
N GLU A 79 5.28 -5.65 -18.54
CA GLU A 79 6.39 -6.56 -18.94
C GLU A 79 7.39 -6.96 -17.84
N LEU A 80 7.67 -6.10 -16.84
CA LEU A 80 8.66 -6.34 -15.77
C LEU A 80 8.01 -6.65 -14.42
N GLU A 81 6.85 -7.29 -14.45
CA GLU A 81 6.03 -7.51 -13.25
C GLU A 81 6.61 -8.57 -12.31
N ASP A 82 7.24 -9.60 -12.86
CA ASP A 82 7.96 -10.62 -12.08
C ASP A 82 9.15 -9.98 -11.32
N GLU A 83 9.90 -9.10 -11.97
CA GLU A 83 11.01 -8.35 -11.37
C GLU A 83 10.51 -7.37 -10.30
N GLN A 84 9.37 -6.72 -10.53
CA GLN A 84 8.72 -5.86 -9.54
C GLN A 84 8.33 -6.66 -8.29
N LYS A 85 7.74 -7.84 -8.46
CA LYS A 85 7.39 -8.75 -7.36
C LYS A 85 8.63 -9.21 -6.60
N ALA A 86 9.68 -9.63 -7.30
CA ALA A 86 10.95 -10.03 -6.68
C ALA A 86 11.56 -8.89 -5.84
N SER A 87 11.48 -7.66 -6.32
CA SER A 87 11.92 -6.47 -5.60
C SER A 87 11.12 -6.23 -4.32
N LYS A 88 9.79 -6.43 -4.37
CA LYS A 88 8.91 -6.34 -3.20
C LYS A 88 9.21 -7.41 -2.16
N GLU A 89 9.35 -8.67 -2.57
CA GLU A 89 9.70 -9.76 -1.66
C GLU A 89 11.06 -9.53 -0.98
N LYS A 90 12.01 -8.94 -1.71
CA LYS A 90 13.31 -8.57 -1.15
C LYS A 90 13.18 -7.48 -0.09
N LEU A 91 12.32 -6.49 -0.31
CA LEU A 91 12.01 -5.46 0.68
C LEU A 91 11.37 -6.06 1.94
N GLU A 92 10.38 -6.92 1.79
CA GLU A 92 9.73 -7.61 2.92
C GLU A 92 10.76 -8.37 3.77
N LYS A 93 11.66 -9.13 3.11
CA LYS A 93 12.80 -9.81 3.76
C LYS A 93 13.80 -8.84 4.42
N ALA A 94 14.02 -7.66 3.84
CA ALA A 94 14.91 -6.65 4.43
C ALA A 94 14.30 -6.06 5.72
N MET A 95 12.99 -5.80 5.72
CA MET A 95 12.28 -5.28 6.90
C MET A 95 12.26 -6.27 8.06
N GLU A 96 12.23 -7.58 7.80
CA GLU A 96 12.35 -8.63 8.82
C GLU A 96 13.70 -8.59 9.56
N ASN A 97 14.77 -8.20 8.87
CA ASN A 97 16.13 -8.31 9.40
C ASN A 97 16.68 -7.02 10.01
N ASN A 98 16.17 -5.84 9.63
CA ASN A 98 16.82 -4.56 9.98
C ASN A 98 15.91 -3.32 9.89
N SER A 99 14.64 -3.45 10.28
CA SER A 99 13.64 -2.39 10.12
C SER A 99 13.94 -1.05 10.81
N ILE A 100 14.69 -1.03 11.92
CA ILE A 100 14.95 0.20 12.70
C ILE A 100 16.42 0.26 13.13
N THR A 101 17.07 1.38 12.86
CA THR A 101 18.48 1.59 13.24
C THR A 101 18.63 2.28 14.60
N ASN A 102 19.72 1.92 15.29
CA ASN A 102 20.20 2.64 16.45
C ASN A 102 20.97 3.88 15.95
N GLY A 103 20.29 5.02 15.78
CA GLY A 103 20.94 6.31 15.52
C GLY A 103 22.02 6.67 16.57
N LYS A 104 22.73 7.80 16.42
CA LYS A 104 23.98 8.02 17.18
C LYS A 104 23.76 8.49 18.63
N GLY A 105 22.54 8.91 18.97
CA GLY A 105 22.14 9.31 20.32
C GLY A 105 22.06 8.15 21.34
N ASN A 106 22.06 8.49 22.64
CA ASN A 106 21.80 7.50 23.70
C ASN A 106 20.30 7.24 23.83
N LYS A 107 19.74 6.47 22.88
CA LYS A 107 18.30 6.20 22.73
C LYS A 107 17.65 5.41 23.88
N LEU A 108 18.46 4.91 24.82
CA LEU A 108 18.04 4.28 26.08
C LEU A 108 17.83 5.29 27.24
N GLY A 109 17.53 6.55 26.91
CA GLY A 109 17.44 7.64 27.87
C GLY A 109 16.18 7.60 28.74
N GLN A 110 16.30 7.14 29.98
CA GLN A 110 15.31 7.47 31.01
C GLN A 110 15.34 8.99 31.25
N ALA A 111 14.23 9.68 30.99
CA ALA A 111 14.10 11.09 31.29
C ALA A 111 14.13 11.30 32.81
N LYS A 112 15.21 11.90 33.33
CA LYS A 112 15.35 12.20 34.76
C LYS A 112 14.54 13.41 35.23
N LYS A 113 13.77 14.03 34.34
CA LYS A 113 12.94 15.23 34.55
C LYS A 113 11.48 14.93 34.23
N ASP A 114 10.56 15.65 34.90
CA ASP A 114 9.13 15.54 34.64
C ASP A 114 8.75 16.00 33.22
N SER A 115 9.41 17.05 32.71
CA SER A 115 9.32 17.51 31.32
C SER A 115 10.62 17.19 30.57
N PRO A 116 10.58 16.62 29.34
CA PRO A 116 11.76 16.53 28.48
C PRO A 116 12.21 17.93 28.03
N ASP A 117 13.47 18.02 27.60
CA ASP A 117 14.00 19.21 26.92
C ASP A 117 13.51 19.18 25.44
N SER A 118 13.52 20.33 24.74
CA SER A 118 13.21 20.43 23.31
C SER A 118 14.11 19.54 22.45
N VAL A 119 13.70 19.32 21.20
CA VAL A 119 14.45 18.50 20.25
C VAL A 119 15.85 19.08 20.05
N GLU A 120 16.85 18.20 20.09
CA GLU A 120 18.22 18.54 19.76
C GLU A 120 18.55 17.84 18.44
N GLU A 121 18.54 18.60 17.34
CA GLU A 121 18.87 18.12 16.00
C GLU A 121 20.24 17.43 15.94
N GLU A 122 20.29 16.31 15.24
CA GLU A 122 21.51 15.59 14.93
C GLU A 122 21.86 15.76 13.44
N ALA A 123 23.06 16.27 13.16
CA ALA A 123 23.53 16.37 11.80
C ALA A 123 23.83 14.98 11.21
N TYR A 124 23.26 14.70 10.05
CA TYR A 124 23.65 13.56 9.23
C TYR A 124 25.02 13.81 8.58
N ASP A 125 25.92 12.84 8.72
CA ASP A 125 27.29 12.87 8.16
C ASP A 125 27.59 11.65 7.28
N GLY A 126 26.56 10.85 6.99
CA GLY A 126 26.63 9.70 6.08
C GLY A 126 26.60 10.12 4.61
N GLU A 127 26.60 9.13 3.73
CA GLU A 127 26.44 9.37 2.29
C GLU A 127 24.99 9.70 1.97
N MET A 128 24.77 10.65 1.06
CA MET A 128 23.44 11.01 0.58
C MET A 128 23.25 10.38 -0.81
N ARG A 129 22.17 9.64 -1.00
CA ARG A 129 21.70 9.24 -2.33
C ARG A 129 20.96 10.41 -2.97
N THR A 130 21.22 10.65 -4.25
CA THR A 130 20.51 11.67 -5.02
C THR A 130 20.06 11.07 -6.33
N ASP A 131 18.75 10.93 -6.50
CA ASP A 131 18.18 10.37 -7.72
C ASP A 131 17.76 11.47 -8.67
N LYS A 132 17.85 11.17 -9.97
CA LYS A 132 17.53 12.11 -11.03
C LYS A 132 16.15 11.84 -11.61
N VAL A 133 15.35 12.89 -11.69
CA VAL A 133 13.96 12.83 -12.18
C VAL A 133 13.83 13.59 -13.49
N LEU A 134 13.45 12.88 -14.55
CA LEU A 134 13.12 13.48 -15.83
C LEU A 134 11.68 14.00 -15.80
N VAL A 135 11.49 15.32 -15.87
CA VAL A 135 10.15 15.93 -15.85
C VAL A 135 9.78 16.41 -17.24
N LEU A 136 8.68 15.90 -17.80
CA LEU A 136 8.19 16.27 -19.13
C LEU A 136 6.86 17.00 -19.05
N LEU A 137 6.80 18.24 -19.54
CA LEU A 137 5.57 19.02 -19.63
C LEU A 137 4.89 18.80 -20.99
N VAL A 138 3.61 18.48 -21.00
CA VAL A 138 2.86 18.08 -22.20
C VAL A 138 1.50 18.76 -22.27
N ASP A 139 1.23 19.52 -23.33
CA ASP A 139 -0.07 20.16 -23.54
C ASP A 139 -0.83 19.59 -24.73
N TYR A 140 -2.12 19.93 -24.86
CA TYR A 140 -2.97 19.44 -25.92
C TYR A 140 -3.29 20.55 -26.94
N PRO A 141 -3.58 20.22 -28.21
CA PRO A 141 -4.02 21.21 -29.19
C PRO A 141 -5.29 21.99 -28.79
N ASP A 142 -6.16 21.39 -27.96
CA ASP A 142 -7.44 21.94 -27.50
C ASP A 142 -7.43 22.42 -26.03
N LYS A 143 -6.41 22.04 -25.26
CA LYS A 143 -6.11 22.56 -23.92
C LYS A 143 -4.61 22.85 -23.88
N PRO A 144 -4.15 24.01 -24.37
CA PRO A 144 -2.76 24.43 -24.21
C PRO A 144 -2.47 24.70 -22.73
N HIS A 145 -1.21 24.64 -22.32
CA HIS A 145 -0.83 25.08 -20.97
C HIS A 145 -1.19 26.56 -20.74
N ASN A 146 -1.27 26.95 -19.48
CA ASN A 146 -1.62 28.28 -19.01
C ASN A 146 -3.00 28.74 -19.55
N SER A 147 -3.94 27.80 -19.63
CA SER A 147 -5.32 28.02 -20.10
C SER A 147 -6.39 27.75 -19.04
N MET A 148 -5.98 27.43 -17.82
CA MET A 148 -6.88 27.27 -16.67
C MET A 148 -7.41 28.64 -16.21
N SER A 149 -8.52 28.62 -15.49
CA SER A 149 -9.09 29.80 -14.85
C SER A 149 -9.18 29.63 -13.34
N SER A 150 -9.29 30.74 -12.61
CA SER A 150 -9.32 30.74 -11.14
C SER A 150 -10.51 30.01 -10.52
N ASP A 151 -11.54 29.69 -11.30
CA ASP A 151 -12.68 28.87 -10.87
C ASP A 151 -12.46 27.37 -11.11
N GLU A 152 -11.41 26.98 -11.85
CA GLU A 152 -11.07 25.58 -12.10
C GLU A 152 -10.16 25.00 -11.02
N THR A 153 -9.30 25.81 -10.38
CA THR A 153 -8.29 25.33 -9.43
C THR A 153 -7.98 26.34 -8.33
N ASP A 154 -7.65 25.84 -7.14
CA ASP A 154 -7.11 26.65 -6.04
C ASP A 154 -5.63 27.00 -6.27
N MET A 155 -4.94 26.20 -7.07
CA MET A 155 -3.54 26.35 -7.45
C MET A 155 -3.34 27.32 -8.63
N TYR A 156 -4.13 28.40 -8.67
CA TYR A 156 -4.24 29.29 -9.83
C TYR A 156 -3.14 30.38 -9.91
N TYR A 157 -2.40 30.41 -11.02
CA TYR A 157 -1.44 31.46 -11.33
C TYR A 157 -1.89 32.34 -12.50
N GLU A 158 -1.70 33.66 -12.39
CA GLU A 158 -1.93 34.60 -13.48
C GLU A 158 -0.62 34.99 -14.20
N GLY A 159 -0.70 35.19 -15.52
CA GLY A 159 0.37 35.79 -16.31
C GLY A 159 1.09 34.83 -17.24
N GLU A 160 1.96 35.35 -18.11
CA GLU A 160 2.61 34.56 -19.17
C GLU A 160 3.61 33.51 -18.63
N ASP A 161 4.10 33.69 -17.40
CA ASP A 161 5.07 32.79 -16.76
C ASP A 161 4.41 31.72 -15.86
N ALA A 162 3.08 31.71 -15.75
CA ALA A 162 2.32 30.70 -15.01
C ALA A 162 2.59 29.30 -15.58
N TYR A 163 2.84 28.33 -14.70
CA TYR A 163 3.13 26.93 -15.07
C TYR A 163 4.26 26.79 -16.09
N SER A 164 5.26 27.67 -16.03
CA SER A 164 6.46 27.59 -16.86
C SER A 164 7.39 26.47 -16.41
N PRO A 165 8.33 25.99 -17.25
CA PRO A 165 9.37 25.06 -16.80
C PRO A 165 10.13 25.53 -15.56
N ALA A 166 10.35 26.84 -15.42
CA ALA A 166 11.00 27.43 -14.25
C ALA A 166 10.15 27.28 -12.97
N HIS A 167 8.82 27.40 -13.08
CA HIS A 167 7.92 27.17 -11.95
C HIS A 167 8.06 25.74 -11.41
N TYR A 168 8.00 24.73 -12.28
CA TYR A 168 8.17 23.34 -11.88
C TYR A 168 9.60 23.03 -11.41
N GLN A 169 10.61 23.67 -11.99
CA GLN A 169 11.99 23.53 -11.53
C GLN A 169 12.14 23.96 -10.07
N ASP A 170 11.54 25.10 -9.68
CA ASP A 170 11.55 25.58 -8.30
C ASP A 170 10.68 24.68 -7.40
N MET A 171 9.48 24.29 -7.86
CA MET A 171 8.54 23.45 -7.10
C MET A 171 9.10 22.06 -6.78
N LEU A 172 9.77 21.43 -7.75
CA LEU A 172 10.28 20.07 -7.59
C LEU A 172 11.70 20.06 -7.01
N PHE A 173 12.57 20.95 -7.46
CA PHE A 173 14.01 20.87 -7.20
C PHE A 173 14.61 22.11 -6.51
N GLY A 174 13.78 23.10 -6.17
CA GLY A 174 14.22 24.35 -5.54
C GLY A 174 14.82 24.13 -4.16
N THR A 175 16.03 24.64 -3.92
CA THR A 175 16.71 24.52 -2.61
C THR A 175 16.23 25.56 -1.58
N GLY A 176 15.48 26.57 -2.04
CA GLY A 176 14.86 27.60 -1.20
C GLY A 176 13.35 27.45 -1.03
N GLY A 177 12.77 26.35 -1.52
CA GLY A 177 11.33 26.21 -1.68
C GLY A 177 10.82 26.79 -2.99
N TRP A 178 9.52 26.96 -3.09
CA TRP A 178 8.81 27.50 -4.25
C TRP A 178 7.69 28.44 -3.84
N THR A 179 7.28 29.33 -4.74
CA THR A 179 6.25 30.35 -4.43
C THR A 179 4.86 29.86 -4.84
N GLY A 180 3.96 29.74 -3.87
CA GLY A 180 2.54 29.42 -4.07
C GLY A 180 1.77 30.57 -4.75
N PRO A 181 0.53 30.32 -5.18
CA PRO A 181 -0.29 31.33 -5.87
C PRO A 181 -0.74 32.48 -4.94
N ASP A 182 -0.69 32.28 -3.63
CA ASP A 182 -0.86 33.31 -2.59
C ASP A 182 0.38 34.19 -2.38
N GLY A 183 1.51 33.84 -3.00
CA GLY A 183 2.79 34.52 -2.86
C GLY A 183 3.61 34.09 -1.65
N GLU A 184 3.17 33.08 -0.90
CA GLU A 184 3.92 32.48 0.20
C GLU A 184 4.94 31.46 -0.32
N ASN A 185 5.96 31.15 0.48
CA ASN A 185 7.01 30.21 0.12
C ASN A 185 6.78 28.86 0.78
N TYR A 186 6.69 27.81 -0.03
CA TYR A 186 6.40 26.44 0.38
C TYR A 186 7.61 25.53 0.19
N VAL A 187 7.60 24.40 0.89
CA VAL A 187 8.63 23.35 0.77
C VAL A 187 8.57 22.73 -0.63
N SER A 188 9.71 22.65 -1.31
CA SER A 188 9.81 21.93 -2.59
C SER A 188 9.84 20.42 -2.39
N MET A 189 9.56 19.63 -3.42
CA MET A 189 9.66 18.17 -3.34
C MET A 189 11.05 17.70 -2.89
N LYS A 190 12.12 18.34 -3.41
CA LYS A 190 13.50 18.12 -2.95
C LYS A 190 13.63 18.31 -1.44
N GLN A 191 13.19 19.46 -0.93
CA GLN A 191 13.29 19.76 0.50
C GLN A 191 12.42 18.83 1.34
N TYR A 192 11.26 18.41 0.84
CA TYR A 192 10.38 17.44 1.50
C TYR A 192 11.14 16.12 1.73
N TYR A 193 11.76 15.57 0.69
CA TYR A 193 12.54 14.33 0.78
C TYR A 193 13.82 14.47 1.62
N GLU A 194 14.52 15.61 1.53
CA GLU A 194 15.67 15.91 2.39
C GLU A 194 15.27 15.95 3.87
N GLN A 195 14.11 16.54 4.20
CA GLN A 195 13.57 16.59 5.57
C GLN A 195 13.14 15.20 6.06
N GLN A 196 12.37 14.46 5.26
CA GLN A 196 11.86 13.13 5.64
C GLN A 196 12.98 12.09 5.82
N SER A 197 14.03 12.18 5.00
CA SER A 197 15.19 11.27 5.06
C SER A 197 16.27 11.72 6.04
N GLY A 198 16.10 12.85 6.72
CA GLY A 198 17.16 13.40 7.57
C GLY A 198 18.46 13.69 6.81
N GLY A 199 18.36 14.05 5.54
CA GLY A 199 19.50 14.34 4.66
C GLY A 199 20.22 13.12 4.09
N SER A 200 19.67 11.91 4.16
CA SER A 200 20.26 10.74 3.48
C SER A 200 19.78 10.55 2.04
N TYR A 201 18.73 11.25 1.64
CA TYR A 201 18.14 11.14 0.31
C TYR A 201 17.70 12.51 -0.21
N SER A 202 17.89 12.74 -1.51
CA SER A 202 17.43 13.93 -2.22
C SER A 202 17.01 13.55 -3.64
N VAL A 203 16.22 14.42 -4.26
CA VAL A 203 15.98 14.40 -5.70
C VAL A 203 16.63 15.61 -6.39
N GLU A 204 16.98 15.44 -7.65
CA GLU A 204 17.35 16.51 -8.58
C GLU A 204 16.84 16.19 -9.99
N GLY A 205 16.84 17.15 -10.90
CA GLY A 205 16.35 16.91 -12.26
C GLY A 205 16.21 18.20 -13.05
N ASP A 206 15.83 18.04 -14.33
CA ASP A 206 15.49 19.14 -15.21
C ASP A 206 14.06 18.98 -15.75
N VAL A 207 13.42 20.12 -16.01
CA VAL A 207 12.09 20.19 -16.60
C VAL A 207 12.17 20.53 -18.09
N ALA A 208 11.57 19.69 -18.93
CA ALA A 208 11.56 19.83 -20.38
C ALA A 208 10.13 19.99 -20.94
N GLY A 209 10.02 20.68 -22.09
CA GLY A 209 8.73 21.03 -22.70
C GLY A 209 8.37 22.51 -22.53
N TRP A 210 7.15 22.94 -22.79
CA TRP A 210 5.95 22.17 -23.11
C TRP A 210 5.98 21.51 -24.51
N TYR A 211 5.62 20.22 -24.55
CA TYR A 211 5.50 19.44 -25.78
C TYR A 211 4.03 19.24 -26.17
N THR A 212 3.57 19.86 -27.25
CA THR A 212 2.15 19.75 -27.66
C THR A 212 1.82 18.42 -28.31
N ALA A 213 0.95 17.63 -27.68
CA ALA A 213 0.41 16.35 -28.12
C ALA A 213 -0.23 16.42 -29.52
N SER A 214 -0.27 15.28 -30.20
CA SER A 214 -0.75 15.17 -31.59
C SER A 214 -2.27 15.12 -31.69
N LYS A 215 -2.96 14.82 -30.58
CA LYS A 215 -4.41 14.68 -30.50
C LYS A 215 -4.98 15.53 -29.35
N PRO A 216 -6.30 15.80 -29.38
CA PRO A 216 -7.02 16.44 -28.26
C PRO A 216 -6.92 15.67 -26.94
N ALA A 217 -7.12 16.35 -25.81
CA ALA A 217 -7.07 15.76 -24.46
C ALA A 217 -7.91 14.48 -24.31
N ALA A 218 -9.16 14.53 -24.79
CA ALA A 218 -10.10 13.39 -24.75
C ALA A 218 -9.61 12.13 -25.50
N ALA A 219 -8.62 12.23 -26.40
CA ALA A 219 -8.05 11.06 -27.06
C ALA A 219 -7.10 10.25 -26.14
N TYR A 220 -6.74 10.81 -24.99
CA TYR A 220 -5.86 10.21 -23.99
C TYR A 220 -6.61 10.00 -22.66
N GLY A 221 -7.27 11.04 -22.13
CA GLY A 221 -7.88 11.02 -20.78
C GLY A 221 -9.34 10.60 -20.70
N ALA A 222 -10.12 10.61 -21.79
CA ALA A 222 -11.53 10.24 -21.70
C ALA A 222 -11.74 8.84 -21.12
N ASN A 223 -12.82 8.66 -20.35
CA ASN A 223 -13.16 7.38 -19.72
C ASN A 223 -13.78 6.38 -20.73
N ASP A 224 -13.27 5.14 -20.75
CA ASP A 224 -13.77 4.03 -21.59
C ASP A 224 -13.88 2.72 -20.77
N PRO A 225 -14.95 1.91 -20.92
CA PRO A 225 -16.08 2.02 -21.85
C PRO A 225 -17.28 2.84 -21.33
N GLN A 226 -17.21 3.34 -20.10
CA GLN A 226 -18.27 4.12 -19.45
C GLN A 226 -17.69 5.44 -18.91
N PRO A 227 -18.53 6.43 -18.57
CA PRO A 227 -18.09 7.72 -18.03
C PRO A 227 -17.38 7.67 -16.66
N ASP A 228 -17.28 6.50 -16.07
CA ASP A 228 -16.59 6.12 -14.82
C ASP A 228 -15.57 4.99 -15.07
N GLY A 229 -15.24 4.71 -16.34
CA GLY A 229 -14.12 3.87 -16.71
C GLY A 229 -12.78 4.55 -16.49
N SER A 230 -11.71 3.88 -16.88
CA SER A 230 -10.34 4.42 -16.82
C SER A 230 -9.95 5.10 -18.12
N ASP A 231 -8.93 5.95 -18.05
CA ASP A 231 -8.34 6.68 -19.15
C ASP A 231 -8.14 5.82 -20.40
N VAL A 232 -8.53 6.35 -21.56
CA VAL A 232 -8.43 5.69 -22.86
C VAL A 232 -6.98 5.33 -23.20
N ASN A 233 -6.02 6.24 -23.00
CA ASN A 233 -4.66 6.07 -23.51
C ASN A 233 -3.60 7.00 -22.87
N ALA A 234 -3.54 7.10 -21.54
CA ALA A 234 -2.48 7.85 -20.83
C ALA A 234 -1.07 7.43 -21.26
N ARG A 235 -0.79 6.10 -21.33
CA ARG A 235 0.45 5.53 -21.89
C ARG A 235 0.84 6.11 -23.25
N GLY A 236 -0.13 6.39 -24.11
CA GLY A 236 0.12 6.95 -25.43
C GLY A 236 0.56 8.42 -25.39
N LEU A 237 0.10 9.19 -24.41
CA LEU A 237 0.55 10.57 -24.18
C LEU A 237 2.02 10.56 -23.72
N VAL A 238 2.34 9.72 -22.74
CA VAL A 238 3.69 9.57 -22.18
C VAL A 238 4.69 9.13 -23.27
N LYS A 239 4.34 8.11 -24.07
CA LYS A 239 5.16 7.67 -25.21
C LYS A 239 5.42 8.80 -26.22
N GLU A 240 4.43 9.66 -26.44
CA GLU A 240 4.58 10.81 -27.35
C GLU A 240 5.48 11.90 -26.76
N ALA A 241 5.36 12.17 -25.46
CA ALA A 241 6.21 13.11 -24.73
C ALA A 241 7.68 12.65 -24.74
N LEU A 242 7.93 11.39 -24.41
CA LEU A 242 9.26 10.77 -24.46
C LEU A 242 9.87 10.84 -25.86
N ALA A 243 9.09 10.55 -26.90
CA ALA A 243 9.59 10.63 -28.28
C ALA A 243 10.00 12.07 -28.67
N LYS A 244 9.33 13.09 -28.12
CA LYS A 244 9.69 14.50 -28.36
C LYS A 244 10.89 14.91 -27.52
N ALA A 245 10.96 14.50 -26.26
CA ALA A 245 12.11 14.71 -25.39
C ALA A 245 13.38 14.08 -25.97
N ALA A 246 13.29 12.85 -26.49
CA ALA A 246 14.40 12.16 -27.16
C ALA A 246 14.90 12.88 -28.44
N ALA A 247 14.03 13.68 -29.06
CA ALA A 247 14.37 14.48 -30.23
C ALA A 247 14.79 15.92 -29.88
N ASP A 248 14.66 16.33 -28.61
CA ASP A 248 15.01 17.66 -28.14
C ASP A 248 16.52 17.74 -27.88
N PRO A 249 17.27 18.60 -28.60
CA PRO A 249 18.72 18.69 -28.41
C PRO A 249 19.14 19.27 -27.05
N ASN A 250 18.20 19.76 -26.24
CA ASN A 250 18.47 20.27 -24.89
C ASN A 250 18.22 19.22 -23.80
N VAL A 251 17.67 18.04 -24.15
CA VAL A 251 17.40 16.95 -23.21
C VAL A 251 18.36 15.81 -23.51
N ASN A 252 19.13 15.40 -22.51
CA ASN A 252 19.97 14.21 -22.60
C ASN A 252 19.39 13.11 -21.70
N ILE A 253 18.61 12.21 -22.30
CA ILE A 253 17.88 11.17 -21.55
C ILE A 253 18.83 10.23 -20.79
N ALA A 254 20.05 10.00 -21.30
CA ALA A 254 21.04 9.15 -20.64
C ALA A 254 21.56 9.71 -19.31
N ASP A 255 21.26 10.97 -18.97
CA ASP A 255 21.61 11.52 -17.64
C ASP A 255 20.71 10.98 -16.52
N TYR A 256 19.60 10.34 -16.87
CA TYR A 256 18.52 9.84 -15.98
C TYR A 256 18.50 8.30 -15.88
N ASP A 257 19.67 7.68 -16.01
CA ASP A 257 19.89 6.22 -15.96
C ASP A 257 21.09 5.95 -15.04
N GLN A 258 20.79 5.74 -13.77
CA GLN A 258 21.74 5.56 -12.68
C GLN A 258 21.32 4.45 -11.71
N TRP A 259 20.07 3.96 -11.82
CA TRP A 259 19.49 3.02 -10.89
C TRP A 259 18.82 1.85 -11.60
N ASP A 260 19.42 0.67 -11.46
CA ASP A 260 18.85 -0.61 -11.86
C ASP A 260 17.83 -1.05 -10.81
N ARG A 261 16.61 -0.51 -10.92
CA ARG A 261 15.50 -0.82 -10.02
C ARG A 261 15.18 -2.30 -9.95
N TYR A 262 15.37 -3.00 -11.08
CA TYR A 262 14.91 -4.37 -11.30
C TYR A 262 16.02 -5.42 -11.19
N ASP A 263 17.27 -4.99 -10.98
CA ASP A 263 18.45 -5.87 -11.00
C ASP A 263 18.45 -6.71 -12.29
N LEU A 264 18.30 -6.05 -13.44
CA LEU A 264 18.06 -6.69 -14.74
C LEU A 264 19.16 -7.68 -15.14
N ASP A 265 20.37 -7.52 -14.59
CA ASP A 265 21.49 -8.43 -14.83
C ASP A 265 21.75 -9.45 -13.71
N GLY A 266 21.05 -9.31 -12.57
CA GLY A 266 21.03 -10.23 -11.45
C GLY A 266 22.32 -10.26 -10.64
N ASP A 267 23.12 -9.19 -10.65
CA ASP A 267 24.37 -9.10 -9.90
C ASP A 267 24.20 -8.52 -8.48
N GLY A 268 23.01 -7.98 -8.18
CA GLY A 268 22.63 -7.41 -6.89
C GLY A 268 23.08 -5.97 -6.66
N ASN A 269 23.58 -5.29 -7.70
CA ASN A 269 24.06 -3.92 -7.66
C ASN A 269 23.03 -2.93 -8.24
N TYR A 270 22.28 -2.27 -7.37
CA TYR A 270 21.17 -1.42 -7.81
C TYR A 270 21.62 -0.03 -8.26
N LEU A 271 22.68 0.57 -7.69
CA LEU A 271 23.14 1.91 -8.14
C LEU A 271 24.12 1.75 -9.31
N GLU A 272 23.61 1.24 -10.42
CA GLU A 272 24.21 1.28 -11.74
C GLU A 272 23.15 1.49 -12.82
N ALA A 273 23.60 1.78 -14.05
CA ALA A 273 22.73 2.03 -15.18
C ALA A 273 22.17 0.71 -15.74
N ASP A 274 20.87 0.68 -16.04
CA ASP A 274 20.17 -0.44 -16.67
C ASP A 274 19.59 -0.06 -18.05
N GLY A 275 19.78 1.19 -18.50
CA GLY A 275 19.28 1.70 -19.77
C GLY A 275 17.81 2.11 -19.74
N LEU A 276 17.11 2.00 -18.62
CA LEU A 276 15.81 2.60 -18.37
C LEU A 276 15.99 4.03 -17.86
N VAL A 277 14.96 4.86 -18.01
CA VAL A 277 14.85 6.12 -17.28
C VAL A 277 14.44 5.78 -15.85
N ASP A 278 15.28 6.13 -14.87
CA ASP A 278 15.12 5.79 -13.44
C ASP A 278 13.76 6.29 -12.90
N HIS A 279 13.50 7.59 -13.14
CA HIS A 279 12.32 8.30 -12.67
C HIS A 279 11.79 9.23 -13.77
N LEU A 280 10.55 8.98 -14.21
CA LEU A 280 9.87 9.75 -15.23
C LEU A 280 8.58 10.35 -14.68
N MET A 281 8.52 11.67 -14.64
CA MET A 281 7.35 12.44 -14.22
C MET A 281 6.79 13.21 -15.42
N VAL A 282 5.49 13.10 -15.67
CA VAL A 282 4.85 13.74 -16.83
C VAL A 282 3.74 14.66 -16.36
N ILE A 283 3.90 15.96 -16.60
CA ILE A 283 2.90 16.96 -16.21
C ILE A 283 2.06 17.33 -17.42
N HIS A 284 0.76 17.03 -17.39
CA HIS A 284 -0.16 17.35 -18.48
C HIS A 284 -0.91 18.68 -18.24
N SER A 285 -1.20 19.43 -19.29
CA SER A 285 -1.96 20.69 -19.16
C SER A 285 -3.39 20.46 -18.62
N GLY A 286 -3.91 21.40 -17.83
CA GLY A 286 -5.24 21.36 -17.20
C GLY A 286 -5.27 20.66 -15.84
N VAL A 287 -6.45 20.69 -15.21
CA VAL A 287 -6.75 20.06 -13.91
C VAL A 287 -6.97 18.55 -14.09
N GLY A 288 -6.45 17.74 -13.17
CA GLY A 288 -6.64 16.29 -13.15
C GLY A 288 -8.08 15.88 -12.88
N GLU A 289 -8.52 14.73 -13.39
CA GLU A 289 -9.89 14.24 -13.18
C GLU A 289 -10.17 13.98 -11.69
N GLU A 290 -9.17 13.56 -10.92
CA GLU A 290 -9.22 13.35 -9.46
C GLU A 290 -9.59 14.62 -8.68
N ALA A 291 -9.37 15.79 -9.28
CA ALA A 291 -9.74 17.11 -8.78
C ALA A 291 -10.86 17.76 -9.61
N GLY A 292 -11.67 16.96 -10.31
CA GLY A 292 -12.85 17.39 -11.05
C GLY A 292 -12.60 17.83 -12.50
N GLY A 293 -11.35 17.77 -12.99
CA GLY A 293 -10.98 17.92 -14.40
C GLY A 293 -11.15 19.31 -15.02
N GLY A 294 -11.52 20.33 -14.23
CA GLY A 294 -11.69 21.71 -14.70
C GLY A 294 -12.63 21.83 -15.91
N SER A 295 -12.17 22.48 -16.99
CA SER A 295 -12.93 22.54 -18.26
C SER A 295 -13.02 21.22 -19.01
N LEU A 296 -12.09 20.29 -18.77
CA LEU A 296 -12.06 18.98 -19.44
C LEU A 296 -13.05 18.01 -18.78
N GLY A 297 -13.33 18.17 -17.48
CA GLY A 297 -14.16 17.24 -16.72
C GLY A 297 -13.59 15.82 -16.83
N SER A 298 -14.45 14.85 -17.15
CA SER A 298 -14.06 13.44 -17.32
C SER A 298 -13.22 13.13 -18.57
N ASP A 299 -12.85 14.15 -19.36
CA ASP A 299 -11.88 14.00 -20.45
C ASP A 299 -10.44 14.34 -20.00
N ALA A 300 -10.26 14.82 -18.76
CA ALA A 300 -8.96 14.97 -18.13
C ALA A 300 -8.36 13.60 -17.80
N ILE A 301 -7.04 13.53 -17.73
CA ILE A 301 -6.34 12.35 -17.20
C ILE A 301 -6.52 12.34 -15.69
N TRP A 302 -6.70 11.15 -15.13
CA TRP A 302 -6.63 10.92 -13.69
C TRP A 302 -5.16 10.68 -13.32
N SER A 303 -4.61 11.44 -12.37
CA SER A 303 -3.18 11.33 -12.05
C SER A 303 -2.82 9.97 -11.41
N HIS A 304 -1.66 9.41 -11.76
CA HIS A 304 -1.26 8.07 -11.28
C HIS A 304 0.21 7.74 -11.55
N ARG A 305 0.74 6.77 -10.81
CA ARG A 305 1.93 5.98 -11.15
C ARG A 305 1.56 4.68 -11.86
N TRP A 306 2.10 4.47 -13.05
CA TRP A 306 1.89 3.24 -13.83
C TRP A 306 3.17 2.81 -14.58
N ASN A 307 3.03 1.91 -15.54
CA ASN A 307 4.07 1.51 -16.48
C ASN A 307 3.56 1.60 -17.93
N LEU A 308 4.46 1.60 -18.92
CA LEU A 308 4.14 1.75 -20.35
C LEU A 308 3.53 0.50 -21.01
N GLY A 309 3.27 -0.56 -20.24
CA GLY A 309 2.77 -1.89 -20.65
C GLY A 309 3.87 -2.81 -21.19
N GLY A 310 4.99 -2.22 -21.59
CA GLY A 310 6.19 -2.90 -22.02
C GLY A 310 7.32 -1.88 -22.12
N VAL A 311 8.55 -2.36 -22.06
CA VAL A 311 9.72 -1.52 -22.17
C VAL A 311 9.69 -0.81 -23.51
N THR A 312 9.86 0.51 -23.49
CA THR A 312 9.71 1.37 -24.66
C THR A 312 11.06 1.97 -25.05
N PRO A 313 11.78 1.41 -26.04
CA PRO A 313 13.03 1.97 -26.52
C PRO A 313 12.83 3.33 -27.21
N LEU A 314 13.73 4.27 -26.91
CA LEU A 314 13.69 5.66 -27.35
C LEU A 314 14.66 5.87 -28.50
N ALA A 315 14.14 5.86 -29.73
CA ALA A 315 14.96 5.96 -30.92
C ALA A 315 15.77 7.28 -30.96
N GLY A 316 17.06 7.18 -31.29
CA GLY A 316 17.95 8.34 -31.42
C GLY A 316 18.71 8.69 -30.14
N THR A 317 18.51 7.94 -29.07
CA THR A 317 19.28 8.00 -27.82
C THR A 317 20.39 6.95 -27.81
N GLU A 318 21.33 7.07 -26.86
CA GLU A 318 22.44 6.13 -26.64
C GLU A 318 22.52 5.82 -25.14
N ALA A 319 22.36 4.55 -24.77
CA ALA A 319 22.52 4.07 -23.40
C ALA A 319 23.96 3.62 -23.13
N THR A 320 24.32 3.51 -21.85
CA THR A 320 25.64 3.00 -21.45
C THR A 320 25.71 1.47 -21.47
N VAL A 321 24.56 0.81 -21.44
CA VAL A 321 24.38 -0.65 -21.48
C VAL A 321 23.92 -1.13 -22.88
N PRO A 322 24.12 -2.42 -23.23
CA PRO A 322 23.77 -2.93 -24.56
C PRO A 322 22.28 -3.27 -24.73
N TYR A 323 21.46 -3.09 -23.70
CA TYR A 323 20.03 -3.45 -23.73
C TYR A 323 19.26 -2.66 -24.79
N TRP A 324 18.20 -3.26 -25.31
CA TRP A 324 17.35 -2.72 -26.39
C TRP A 324 18.11 -2.17 -27.61
N GLY A 325 19.29 -2.72 -27.91
CA GLY A 325 20.12 -2.29 -29.03
C GLY A 325 21.01 -1.08 -28.75
N GLY A 326 21.26 -0.77 -27.47
CA GLY A 326 22.08 0.34 -27.01
C GLY A 326 21.36 1.69 -27.00
N ALA A 327 20.02 1.69 -27.03
CA ALA A 327 19.21 2.89 -26.89
C ALA A 327 18.69 2.98 -25.45
N MET A 328 18.47 4.20 -24.96
CA MET A 328 17.68 4.41 -23.75
C MET A 328 16.28 3.85 -23.95
N ALA A 329 15.66 3.39 -22.87
CA ALA A 329 14.28 2.98 -22.84
C ALA A 329 13.57 3.59 -21.63
N ALA A 330 12.24 3.49 -21.60
CA ALA A 330 11.44 3.88 -20.44
C ALA A 330 10.41 2.79 -20.16
N TYR A 331 10.00 2.68 -18.90
CA TYR A 331 9.03 1.69 -18.47
C TYR A 331 8.05 2.26 -17.46
N ASP A 332 8.50 2.61 -16.25
CA ASP A 332 7.68 3.27 -15.25
C ASP A 332 7.49 4.76 -15.56
N TYR A 333 6.36 5.30 -15.11
CA TYR A 333 6.10 6.74 -15.15
C TYR A 333 5.09 7.12 -14.08
N THR A 334 5.16 8.38 -13.68
CA THR A 334 4.07 9.11 -13.02
C THR A 334 3.50 10.14 -13.99
N ILE A 335 2.20 10.43 -13.85
CA ILE A 335 1.54 11.47 -14.64
C ILE A 335 0.61 12.29 -13.74
N GLU A 336 0.76 13.61 -13.81
CA GLU A 336 0.16 14.58 -12.89
C GLU A 336 -0.35 15.81 -13.66
N PRO A 337 -1.24 16.64 -13.08
CA PRO A 337 -1.85 17.74 -13.79
C PRO A 337 -1.04 19.03 -13.65
N GLU A 338 -1.36 20.02 -14.49
CA GLU A 338 -0.69 21.33 -14.53
C GLU A 338 -0.80 22.09 -13.21
N ASP A 339 -1.87 21.89 -12.48
CA ASP A 339 -2.11 22.49 -11.17
C ASP A 339 -1.70 21.58 -9.99
N GLY A 340 -1.01 20.47 -10.26
CA GLY A 340 -0.52 19.56 -9.24
C GLY A 340 0.48 20.22 -8.31
N ALA A 341 0.18 20.24 -7.01
CA ALA A 341 1.07 20.77 -5.98
C ALA A 341 2.11 19.73 -5.53
N VAL A 342 3.08 20.16 -4.72
CA VAL A 342 4.18 19.30 -4.22
C VAL A 342 3.66 18.02 -3.55
N GLY A 343 2.53 18.06 -2.85
CA GLY A 343 1.99 16.88 -2.17
C GLY A 343 1.62 15.73 -3.10
N VAL A 344 0.99 16.01 -4.25
CA VAL A 344 0.68 14.97 -5.26
C VAL A 344 1.98 14.45 -5.89
N MET A 345 2.89 15.36 -6.27
CA MET A 345 4.17 14.98 -6.88
C MET A 345 5.03 14.11 -5.94
N ALA A 346 5.05 14.44 -4.65
CA ALA A 346 5.78 13.68 -3.64
C ALA A 346 5.09 12.35 -3.27
N HIS A 347 3.76 12.27 -3.33
CA HIS A 347 3.02 11.03 -3.16
C HIS A 347 3.37 10.03 -4.27
N GLU A 348 3.25 10.45 -5.53
CA GLU A 348 3.52 9.60 -6.69
C GLU A 348 4.99 9.15 -6.74
N PHE A 349 5.92 10.03 -6.36
CA PHE A 349 7.32 9.64 -6.22
C PHE A 349 7.56 8.66 -5.06
N GLY A 350 6.72 8.67 -4.02
CA GLY A 350 6.71 7.65 -2.98
C GLY A 350 6.47 6.25 -3.54
N HIS A 351 5.53 6.08 -4.48
CA HIS A 351 5.36 4.82 -5.22
C HIS A 351 6.56 4.48 -6.08
N ASP A 352 7.24 5.49 -6.61
CA ASP A 352 8.47 5.30 -7.38
C ASP A 352 9.63 4.80 -6.50
N LEU A 353 9.59 5.03 -5.19
CA LEU A 353 10.47 4.42 -4.19
C LEU A 353 9.97 3.06 -3.67
N GLY A 354 8.83 2.58 -4.15
CA GLY A 354 8.26 1.27 -3.80
C GLY A 354 7.31 1.28 -2.60
N LEU A 355 6.82 2.44 -2.18
CA LEU A 355 5.84 2.54 -1.10
C LEU A 355 4.43 2.20 -1.60
N PRO A 356 3.65 1.41 -0.85
CA PRO A 356 2.25 1.17 -1.16
C PRO A 356 1.39 2.34 -0.68
N ASP A 357 0.17 2.38 -1.20
CA ASP A 357 -0.90 3.19 -0.64
C ASP A 357 -1.28 2.72 0.76
N GLU A 358 -1.52 3.67 1.66
CA GLU A 358 -2.04 3.38 2.99
C GLU A 358 -3.54 3.56 3.09
N TYR A 359 -4.23 4.00 2.04
CA TYR A 359 -5.69 4.20 2.07
C TYR A 359 -6.50 2.94 1.71
N ASP A 360 -7.83 2.99 1.88
CA ASP A 360 -8.72 1.96 1.35
C ASP A 360 -8.75 2.02 -0.19
N THR A 361 -7.89 1.24 -0.82
CA THR A 361 -7.65 1.28 -2.27
C THR A 361 -8.77 0.72 -3.13
N GLN A 362 -9.82 0.17 -2.51
CA GLN A 362 -11.03 -0.25 -3.20
C GLN A 362 -12.26 0.58 -2.83
N TYR A 363 -12.11 1.61 -1.98
CA TYR A 363 -13.23 2.39 -1.42
C TYR A 363 -14.34 1.47 -0.90
N THR A 364 -13.95 0.46 -0.13
CA THR A 364 -14.89 -0.55 0.36
C THR A 364 -15.77 -0.03 1.49
N GLY A 365 -15.30 0.98 2.23
CA GLY A 365 -15.99 1.60 3.35
C GLY A 365 -15.83 3.13 3.42
N ALA A 366 -16.01 3.69 4.61
CA ALA A 366 -15.97 5.13 4.89
C ALA A 366 -14.55 5.75 4.96
N GLY A 367 -13.55 5.01 4.48
CA GLY A 367 -12.12 5.33 4.56
C GLY A 367 -11.44 4.65 5.74
N GLU A 368 -10.13 4.54 5.64
CA GLU A 368 -9.25 3.88 6.59
C GLU A 368 -8.75 4.82 7.71
N PRO A 369 -8.35 4.29 8.88
CA PRO A 369 -7.79 5.07 9.96
C PRO A 369 -6.30 5.41 9.69
N VAL A 370 -6.02 6.14 8.61
CA VAL A 370 -4.71 6.74 8.31
C VAL A 370 -4.92 8.20 7.88
N SER A 371 -5.60 8.43 6.76
CA SER A 371 -5.95 9.75 6.27
C SER A 371 -4.76 10.75 6.29
N TYR A 372 -4.95 11.94 6.84
CA TYR A 372 -3.94 13.01 6.86
C TYR A 372 -2.71 12.73 7.74
N TRP A 373 -2.68 11.63 8.49
CA TRP A 373 -1.49 11.26 9.25
C TRP A 373 -0.31 10.86 8.36
N SER A 374 -0.54 10.52 7.09
CA SER A 374 0.51 10.12 6.17
C SER A 374 0.28 10.65 4.76
N ILE A 375 1.37 11.05 4.10
CA ILE A 375 1.34 11.41 2.68
C ILE A 375 0.87 10.26 1.80
N MET A 376 1.09 8.99 2.18
CA MET A 376 0.65 7.81 1.40
C MET A 376 -0.86 7.51 1.57
N SER A 377 -1.60 8.40 2.21
CA SER A 377 -3.07 8.49 2.18
C SER A 377 -3.47 9.95 1.86
N SER A 378 -4.34 10.59 2.65
CA SER A 378 -4.86 11.93 2.38
C SER A 378 -3.83 13.05 2.62
N GLY A 379 -2.70 12.75 3.26
CA GLY A 379 -1.67 13.73 3.63
C GLY A 379 -1.10 14.52 2.46
N SER A 380 -1.14 13.95 1.24
CA SER A 380 -0.76 14.61 -0.02
C SER A 380 -1.59 15.85 -0.35
N TRP A 381 -2.78 16.01 0.25
CA TRP A 381 -3.69 17.13 0.01
C TRP A 381 -3.71 18.20 1.11
N ALA A 382 -2.83 18.10 2.11
CA ALA A 382 -2.78 19.09 3.19
C ALA A 382 -2.30 20.47 2.67
N GLY A 383 -2.78 21.55 3.31
CA GLY A 383 -2.60 22.93 2.89
C GLY A 383 -3.92 23.73 2.80
N ASP A 384 -3.86 25.03 3.14
CA ASP A 384 -4.96 25.98 2.93
C ASP A 384 -5.28 26.11 1.43
N ILE A 385 -4.23 25.99 0.62
CA ILE A 385 -4.25 25.64 -0.79
C ILE A 385 -3.93 24.13 -0.85
N PRO A 386 -4.88 23.28 -1.24
CA PRO A 386 -4.71 21.83 -1.16
C PRO A 386 -3.42 21.34 -1.83
N GLY A 387 -2.66 20.52 -1.10
CA GLY A 387 -1.42 19.87 -1.55
C GLY A 387 -0.15 20.72 -1.50
N THR A 388 -0.22 21.96 -1.03
CA THR A 388 0.95 22.82 -0.86
C THR A 388 1.75 22.54 0.42
N MET A 389 1.13 21.89 1.40
CA MET A 389 1.72 21.56 2.71
C MET A 389 1.53 20.07 3.02
N PRO A 390 2.08 19.14 2.22
CA PRO A 390 1.90 17.72 2.49
C PRO A 390 2.48 17.32 3.84
N THR A 391 1.79 16.42 4.54
CA THR A 391 2.25 15.88 5.83
C THR A 391 3.39 14.88 5.64
N GLY A 392 4.09 14.51 6.71
CA GLY A 392 5.15 13.50 6.64
C GLY A 392 4.66 12.09 6.29
N PHE A 393 5.62 11.19 6.02
CA PHE A 393 5.37 9.75 5.93
C PHE A 393 5.00 9.16 7.29
N SER A 394 4.12 8.14 7.29
CA SER A 394 3.90 7.26 8.44
C SER A 394 5.21 6.59 8.90
N PRO A 395 5.29 6.11 10.16
CA PRO A 395 6.49 5.44 10.63
C PRO A 395 6.68 4.09 9.92
N TYR A 396 5.62 3.46 9.41
CA TYR A 396 5.73 2.24 8.61
C TYR A 396 6.35 2.52 7.23
N MET A 397 5.95 3.62 6.57
CA MET A 397 6.57 4.03 5.31
C MET A 397 8.05 4.41 5.49
N LYS A 398 8.39 5.07 6.60
CA LYS A 398 9.79 5.35 6.95
C LYS A 398 10.58 4.07 7.26
N GLU A 399 9.94 3.04 7.83
CA GLU A 399 10.54 1.71 8.06
C GLU A 399 10.89 1.04 6.72
N MET A 400 9.97 1.09 5.75
CA MET A 400 10.20 0.60 4.39
C MET A 400 11.35 1.35 3.71
N LEU A 401 11.36 2.68 3.74
CA LEU A 401 12.42 3.49 3.12
C LEU A 401 13.77 3.29 3.80
N GLN A 402 13.81 3.14 5.12
CA GLN A 402 15.04 2.84 5.84
C GLN A 402 15.68 1.53 5.34
N ALA A 403 14.85 0.53 5.00
CA ALA A 403 15.29 -0.76 4.47
C ALA A 403 15.60 -0.75 2.96
N SER A 404 14.84 -0.01 2.14
CA SER A 404 14.96 -0.04 0.67
C SER A 404 15.86 1.04 0.09
N ALA A 405 15.82 2.27 0.62
CA ALA A 405 16.49 3.43 0.02
C ALA A 405 17.94 3.54 0.52
N VAL A 406 18.74 2.53 0.17
CA VAL A 406 20.17 2.46 0.48
C VAL A 406 20.96 3.56 -0.23
N VAL A 407 22.04 4.01 0.39
CA VAL A 407 22.85 5.15 -0.08
C VAL A 407 24.08 4.75 -0.90
N ASP A 408 24.45 3.46 -0.87
CA ASP A 408 25.56 2.92 -1.65
C ASP A 408 25.35 1.45 -2.08
N ASN A 409 26.20 0.96 -2.99
CA ASN A 409 26.14 -0.42 -3.51
C ASN A 409 26.54 -1.50 -2.49
N LYS A 410 26.84 -1.11 -1.24
CA LYS A 410 27.05 -2.06 -0.14
C LYS A 410 25.77 -2.30 0.66
N GLY A 411 24.68 -1.61 0.30
CA GLY A 411 23.43 -1.63 1.06
C GLY A 411 23.50 -0.81 2.34
N THR A 412 24.30 0.26 2.38
CA THR A 412 24.32 1.16 3.55
C THR A 412 22.97 1.86 3.67
N GLU A 413 22.31 1.71 4.82
CA GLU A 413 21.00 2.30 5.07
C GLU A 413 21.07 3.83 5.24
N GLY A 414 19.97 4.52 4.93
CA GLY A 414 19.82 5.97 5.07
C GLY A 414 19.53 6.42 6.51
N ASN A 415 18.82 7.53 6.65
CA ASN A 415 18.46 8.16 7.93
C ASN A 415 16.95 8.48 7.98
N TRP A 416 16.12 7.63 7.36
CA TRP A 416 14.67 7.76 7.29
C TRP A 416 13.98 7.44 8.61
N LEU A 417 14.48 6.44 9.35
CA LEU A 417 13.90 6.00 10.61
C LEU A 417 14.95 5.49 11.59
N THR A 418 14.96 6.07 12.78
CA THR A 418 15.84 5.65 13.86
C THR A 418 15.05 5.50 15.17
N GLY A 419 15.34 4.48 15.97
CA GLY A 419 14.45 4.20 17.10
C GLY A 419 14.93 3.10 18.02
N THR A 420 14.02 2.71 18.92
CA THR A 420 14.23 1.58 19.82
C THR A 420 13.15 0.53 19.57
N GLU A 421 13.57 -0.72 19.38
CA GLU A 421 12.67 -1.87 19.35
C GLU A 421 12.66 -2.56 20.72
N ILE A 422 11.47 -2.89 21.23
CA ILE A 422 11.28 -3.70 22.43
C ILE A 422 10.30 -4.84 22.16
N ASP A 423 10.59 -6.01 22.72
CA ASP A 423 9.70 -7.17 22.68
C ASP A 423 8.70 -7.11 23.85
N LEU A 424 7.44 -7.46 23.59
CA LEU A 424 6.39 -7.54 24.61
C LEU A 424 6.82 -8.32 25.85
N LYS A 425 7.65 -9.36 25.72
CA LYS A 425 8.14 -10.18 26.85
C LYS A 425 9.00 -9.39 27.84
N ASP A 426 9.63 -8.30 27.40
CA ASP A 426 10.50 -7.44 28.21
C ASP A 426 9.72 -6.31 28.91
N VAL A 427 8.47 -6.07 28.48
CA VAL A 427 7.54 -5.11 29.12
C VAL A 427 6.96 -5.74 30.40
N ASN A 428 6.96 -4.98 31.50
CA ASN A 428 6.44 -5.42 32.80
C ASN A 428 5.84 -4.25 33.60
N GLU A 429 5.31 -4.55 34.80
CA GLU A 429 4.59 -3.60 35.65
C GLU A 429 5.42 -2.37 36.10
N ASN A 430 6.77 -2.44 36.04
CA ASN A 430 7.62 -1.30 36.39
C ASN A 430 7.67 -0.24 35.28
N GLY A 431 7.31 -0.62 34.05
CA GLY A 431 7.36 0.23 32.87
C GLY A 431 8.76 0.58 32.38
N GLN A 432 8.83 1.00 31.12
CA GLN A 432 10.03 1.56 30.47
C GLN A 432 9.65 2.93 29.89
N GLU A 433 10.49 3.94 30.10
CA GLU A 433 10.26 5.29 29.57
C GLU A 433 11.16 5.56 28.37
N PHE A 434 10.59 6.21 27.36
CA PHE A 434 11.25 6.61 26.13
C PHE A 434 10.93 8.07 25.82
N THR A 435 11.89 8.75 25.19
CA THR A 435 11.68 10.05 24.56
C THR A 435 11.56 9.87 23.05
N LEU A 436 10.58 10.55 22.46
CA LEU A 436 10.30 10.60 21.03
C LEU A 436 10.48 12.05 20.55
N ASP A 437 11.34 12.26 19.56
CA ASP A 437 11.37 13.52 18.83
C ASP A 437 10.18 13.58 17.86
N GLU A 438 9.75 14.78 17.51
CA GLU A 438 8.74 14.99 16.47
C GLU A 438 9.17 14.37 15.13
N ALA A 439 8.22 13.76 14.42
CA ALA A 439 8.49 12.92 13.26
C ALA A 439 9.18 13.63 12.06
N ASN A 440 9.17 14.96 12.04
CA ASN A 440 9.77 15.81 11.02
C ASN A 440 11.25 16.16 11.27
N THR A 441 11.77 15.89 12.48
CA THR A 441 13.10 16.32 12.91
C THR A 441 13.95 15.12 13.30
N LYS A 442 15.16 15.02 12.74
CA LYS A 442 16.12 14.00 13.14
C LYS A 442 16.95 14.51 14.31
N GLY A 443 16.61 14.05 15.51
CA GLY A 443 17.23 14.48 16.75
C GLY A 443 17.96 13.36 17.48
N THR A 444 18.36 13.67 18.71
CA THR A 444 19.11 12.75 19.58
C THR A 444 18.24 11.71 20.30
N ASN A 445 16.90 11.82 20.26
CA ASN A 445 15.97 10.84 20.83
C ASN A 445 15.52 9.82 19.77
N ASN A 446 14.41 9.12 20.03
CA ASN A 446 13.85 8.15 19.08
C ASN A 446 12.94 8.88 18.08
N ASP A 447 12.97 8.54 16.80
CA ASP A 447 11.91 8.91 15.87
C ASP A 447 10.67 8.04 16.13
N VAL A 448 10.92 6.78 16.49
CA VAL A 448 9.90 5.76 16.75
C VAL A 448 10.31 4.82 17.89
N VAL A 449 9.33 4.32 18.63
CA VAL A 449 9.50 3.11 19.46
C VAL A 449 8.65 1.99 18.85
N LYS A 450 9.27 0.88 18.47
CA LYS A 450 8.59 -0.31 17.95
C LYS A 450 8.37 -1.31 19.07
N VAL A 451 7.14 -1.76 19.25
CA VAL A 451 6.78 -2.78 20.24
C VAL A 451 6.38 -4.05 19.50
N THR A 452 7.28 -5.02 19.43
CA THR A 452 7.03 -6.30 18.78
C THR A 452 6.20 -7.21 19.67
N LEU A 453 5.25 -7.92 19.04
CA LEU A 453 4.29 -8.78 19.69
C LEU A 453 4.54 -10.25 19.27
N PRO A 454 4.06 -11.24 20.03
CA PRO A 454 4.04 -12.63 19.58
C PRO A 454 3.31 -12.74 18.24
N GLU A 455 3.77 -13.61 17.33
CA GLU A 455 3.12 -13.80 16.03
C GLU A 455 1.60 -14.04 16.19
N LYS A 456 0.82 -13.38 15.34
CA LYS A 456 -0.62 -13.53 15.28
C LYS A 456 -0.94 -14.84 14.58
N GLU A 457 -1.69 -15.71 15.25
CA GLU A 457 -2.12 -17.01 14.71
C GLU A 457 -3.49 -16.88 14.02
N THR A 458 -3.56 -17.24 12.75
CA THR A 458 -4.80 -17.33 11.96
C THR A 458 -5.03 -18.77 11.53
N VAL A 459 -6.12 -19.38 12.01
CA VAL A 459 -6.49 -20.74 11.62
C VAL A 459 -7.04 -20.71 10.19
N ILE A 460 -6.32 -21.31 9.26
CA ILE A 460 -6.76 -21.48 7.86
C ILE A 460 -7.66 -22.71 7.77
N VAL A 461 -7.18 -23.84 8.29
CA VAL A 461 -7.90 -25.11 8.31
C VAL A 461 -7.54 -25.86 9.59
N THR A 462 -8.46 -26.66 10.13
CA THR A 462 -8.10 -27.67 11.14
C THR A 462 -7.82 -28.98 10.40
N PRO A 463 -6.66 -29.65 10.59
CA PRO A 463 -6.36 -30.93 9.96
C PRO A 463 -7.50 -31.95 10.04
N ALA A 464 -7.67 -32.77 9.00
CA ALA A 464 -8.80 -33.70 8.88
C ALA A 464 -8.71 -34.80 9.94
N SER A 465 -7.48 -35.23 10.23
CA SER A 465 -7.11 -36.05 11.38
C SER A 465 -5.86 -35.47 12.05
N GLY A 466 -5.48 -35.97 13.23
CA GLY A 466 -4.22 -35.56 13.87
C GLY A 466 -4.09 -34.08 14.26
N GLU A 467 -2.84 -33.60 14.24
CA GLU A 467 -2.40 -32.22 14.48
C GLU A 467 -1.81 -31.57 13.22
N TYR A 468 -1.53 -32.33 12.16
CA TYR A 468 -0.87 -31.85 10.95
C TYR A 468 -1.53 -32.35 9.66
N ALA A 469 -1.35 -31.61 8.57
CA ALA A 469 -1.66 -32.03 7.21
C ALA A 469 -0.50 -31.64 6.27
N TYR A 470 -0.50 -32.13 5.04
CA TYR A 470 0.43 -31.67 4.01
C TYR A 470 -0.12 -30.45 3.30
N PHE A 471 0.61 -29.34 3.37
CA PHE A 471 0.24 -28.07 2.77
C PHE A 471 1.07 -27.80 1.52
N SER A 472 0.41 -27.35 0.45
CA SER A 472 1.02 -27.04 -0.84
C SER A 472 1.88 -25.78 -0.84
N GLY A 473 1.76 -24.92 0.18
CA GLY A 473 2.20 -23.53 0.10
C GLY A 473 1.12 -22.63 -0.49
N SER A 474 1.30 -21.32 -0.31
CA SER A 474 0.43 -20.25 -0.81
C SER A 474 1.34 -19.09 -1.23
N ALA A 475 1.63 -19.03 -2.53
CA ALA A 475 2.44 -18.02 -3.18
C ALA A 475 2.21 -18.10 -4.69
N ASP A 476 2.52 -17.02 -5.42
CA ASP A 476 2.42 -17.04 -6.88
C ASP A 476 3.69 -17.67 -7.49
N ALA A 477 3.54 -18.25 -8.69
CA ALA A 477 4.54 -18.97 -9.48
C ALA A 477 5.11 -20.24 -8.80
N LEU A 478 4.28 -20.93 -8.02
CA LEU A 478 4.62 -22.21 -7.40
C LEU A 478 4.53 -23.35 -8.41
N ASN A 479 5.43 -24.32 -8.25
CA ASN A 479 5.26 -25.68 -8.75
C ASN A 479 5.77 -26.63 -7.66
N ASN A 480 4.86 -27.02 -6.77
CA ASN A 480 5.15 -27.84 -5.62
C ASN A 480 4.55 -29.22 -5.79
N THR A 481 5.27 -30.26 -5.37
CA THR A 481 4.89 -31.66 -5.55
C THR A 481 5.00 -32.45 -4.25
N LEU A 482 4.03 -33.34 -4.03
CA LEU A 482 3.98 -34.35 -2.97
C LEU A 482 3.88 -35.74 -3.64
N SER A 483 4.92 -36.58 -3.62
CA SER A 483 4.96 -37.78 -4.46
C SER A 483 5.45 -39.05 -3.76
N THR A 484 5.09 -40.23 -4.29
CA THR A 484 5.64 -41.52 -3.85
C THR A 484 5.65 -42.54 -4.97
N THR A 485 6.53 -43.54 -4.88
CA THR A 485 6.58 -44.67 -5.84
C THR A 485 5.72 -45.83 -5.37
N VAL A 486 4.91 -46.38 -6.29
CA VAL A 486 3.93 -47.44 -6.03
C VAL A 486 4.19 -48.63 -6.94
N ASP A 487 4.37 -49.81 -6.35
CA ASP A 487 4.49 -51.08 -7.09
C ASP A 487 3.10 -51.67 -7.37
N LEU A 488 2.63 -51.49 -8.61
CA LEU A 488 1.38 -52.07 -9.12
C LEU A 488 1.63 -53.30 -10.00
N THR A 489 2.83 -53.89 -10.00
CA THR A 489 3.22 -54.95 -10.95
C THR A 489 2.37 -56.21 -10.87
N ASN A 490 1.72 -56.46 -9.74
CA ASN A 490 0.82 -57.59 -9.52
C ASN A 490 -0.63 -57.18 -9.25
N ALA A 491 -0.94 -55.89 -9.32
CA ALA A 491 -2.27 -55.35 -9.05
C ALA A 491 -3.26 -55.69 -10.16
N THR A 492 -4.55 -55.76 -9.82
CA THR A 492 -5.66 -55.75 -10.78
C THR A 492 -6.53 -54.50 -10.69
N ASP A 493 -6.54 -53.87 -9.52
CA ASP A 493 -7.29 -52.67 -9.19
C ASP A 493 -6.47 -51.85 -8.19
N ALA A 494 -6.44 -50.53 -8.33
CA ALA A 494 -5.76 -49.65 -7.39
C ALA A 494 -6.37 -48.25 -7.36
N SER A 495 -6.33 -47.60 -6.20
CA SER A 495 -6.75 -46.20 -6.01
C SER A 495 -5.76 -45.43 -5.16
N PHE A 496 -5.71 -44.12 -5.40
CA PHE A 496 -5.11 -43.14 -4.50
C PHE A 496 -6.23 -42.28 -3.90
N ASP A 497 -6.38 -42.38 -2.59
CA ASP A 497 -7.45 -41.78 -1.81
C ASP A 497 -6.87 -40.83 -0.78
N PHE A 498 -7.47 -39.67 -0.56
CA PHE A 498 -7.03 -38.71 0.45
C PHE A 498 -8.15 -37.74 0.83
N LYS A 499 -8.00 -37.04 1.96
CA LYS A 499 -8.80 -35.88 2.32
C LYS A 499 -8.20 -34.65 1.66
N ALA A 500 -9.03 -33.84 1.01
CA ALA A 500 -8.64 -32.59 0.37
C ALA A 500 -9.37 -31.41 1.01
N TRP A 501 -8.64 -30.35 1.34
CA TRP A 501 -9.20 -29.02 1.58
C TRP A 501 -8.45 -28.05 0.68
N TYR A 502 -9.15 -27.16 0.00
CA TYR A 502 -8.48 -26.17 -0.84
C TYR A 502 -9.31 -24.90 -0.99
N ASP A 503 -8.60 -23.79 -1.09
CA ASP A 503 -9.08 -22.50 -1.58
C ASP A 503 -7.95 -21.93 -2.44
N ILE A 504 -8.12 -22.04 -3.75
CA ILE A 504 -7.14 -21.70 -4.78
C ILE A 504 -7.80 -20.87 -5.88
N GLU A 505 -7.05 -20.02 -6.57
CA GLU A 505 -7.64 -19.07 -7.51
C GLU A 505 -8.40 -19.81 -8.62
N THR A 506 -9.71 -19.51 -8.73
CA THR A 506 -10.59 -20.26 -9.62
C THR A 506 -10.20 -20.07 -11.08
N ASN A 507 -9.89 -21.18 -11.74
CA ASN A 507 -9.49 -21.30 -13.14
C ASN A 507 -8.10 -20.74 -13.51
N TRP A 508 -7.30 -20.32 -12.54
CA TRP A 508 -5.94 -19.82 -12.75
C TRP A 508 -4.93 -20.76 -12.08
N ASP A 509 -5.16 -21.04 -10.80
CA ASP A 509 -4.40 -22.01 -10.02
C ASP A 509 -5.01 -23.39 -10.09
N TYR A 510 -4.17 -24.40 -10.12
CA TYR A 510 -4.60 -25.79 -10.16
C TYR A 510 -3.75 -26.71 -9.30
N ALA A 511 -4.44 -27.60 -8.57
CA ALA A 511 -3.82 -28.83 -8.08
C ALA A 511 -4.13 -29.99 -9.04
N TYR A 512 -3.27 -30.99 -9.11
CA TYR A 512 -3.41 -32.16 -9.96
C TYR A 512 -3.04 -33.42 -9.19
N VAL A 513 -3.64 -34.54 -9.56
CA VAL A 513 -3.06 -35.85 -9.26
C VAL A 513 -2.42 -36.37 -10.54
N THR A 514 -1.15 -36.76 -10.46
CA THR A 514 -0.38 -37.24 -11.60
C THR A 514 0.12 -38.67 -11.39
N VAL A 515 0.24 -39.41 -12.49
CA VAL A 515 0.92 -40.71 -12.54
C VAL A 515 2.02 -40.64 -13.58
N ASP A 516 3.28 -40.82 -13.16
CA ASP A 516 4.48 -40.60 -13.98
C ASP A 516 4.49 -39.23 -14.70
N GLY A 517 3.94 -38.21 -14.05
CA GLY A 517 3.81 -36.84 -14.56
C GLY A 517 2.61 -36.56 -15.47
N GLU A 518 1.75 -37.54 -15.74
CA GLU A 518 0.51 -37.35 -16.51
C GLU A 518 -0.70 -37.11 -15.58
N GLN A 519 -1.44 -36.02 -15.78
CA GLN A 519 -2.62 -35.66 -14.97
C GLN A 519 -3.79 -36.63 -15.21
N ILE A 520 -4.31 -37.24 -14.14
CA ILE A 520 -5.43 -38.19 -14.21
C ILE A 520 -6.74 -37.58 -13.68
N ALA A 521 -7.87 -38.09 -14.17
CA ALA A 521 -9.19 -37.60 -13.79
C ALA A 521 -9.64 -38.19 -12.44
N GLY A 522 -10.30 -37.36 -11.63
CA GLY A 522 -10.97 -37.74 -10.39
C GLY A 522 -12.29 -36.98 -10.21
N GLU A 523 -13.05 -37.30 -9.17
CA GLU A 523 -14.39 -36.73 -8.95
C GLU A 523 -14.39 -35.20 -8.76
N ILE A 524 -13.26 -34.65 -8.29
CA ILE A 524 -13.08 -33.21 -7.99
C ILE A 524 -12.35 -32.45 -9.10
N THR A 525 -12.11 -33.09 -10.25
CA THR A 525 -11.33 -32.51 -11.35
C THR A 525 -12.20 -31.85 -12.42
N THR A 526 -11.65 -30.87 -13.13
CA THR A 526 -12.24 -30.17 -14.27
C THR A 526 -11.27 -30.09 -15.45
N ASN A 527 -11.84 -30.04 -16.65
CA ASN A 527 -11.12 -29.71 -17.89
C ASN A 527 -11.51 -28.32 -18.40
N GLU A 528 -12.23 -27.53 -17.61
CA GLU A 528 -12.46 -26.12 -17.93
C GLU A 528 -11.12 -25.38 -17.91
N ASN A 529 -10.88 -24.60 -18.96
CA ASN A 529 -9.64 -23.86 -19.13
C ASN A 529 -9.92 -22.48 -19.76
N PRO A 530 -10.67 -21.59 -19.09
CA PRO A 530 -11.02 -20.29 -19.66
C PRO A 530 -9.82 -19.35 -19.81
N ASN A 531 -8.74 -19.60 -19.07
CA ASN A 531 -7.54 -18.75 -19.00
C ASN A 531 -6.29 -19.41 -19.61
N ASP A 532 -6.43 -20.55 -20.28
CA ASP A 532 -5.33 -21.36 -20.81
C ASP A 532 -4.30 -21.87 -19.77
N SER A 533 -4.61 -21.80 -18.46
CA SER A 533 -3.76 -22.26 -17.34
C SER A 533 -3.94 -23.73 -16.92
N ASN A 534 -5.06 -24.38 -17.28
CA ASN A 534 -5.32 -25.79 -16.91
C ASN A 534 -4.54 -26.76 -17.82
N LEU A 535 -3.70 -27.61 -17.24
CA LEU A 535 -2.94 -28.66 -17.94
C LEU A 535 -3.79 -29.90 -18.26
N GLY A 536 -5.03 -29.96 -17.77
CA GLY A 536 -5.98 -31.06 -17.93
C GLY A 536 -6.26 -31.74 -16.59
N ASN A 537 -7.52 -32.11 -16.36
CA ASN A 537 -8.00 -32.74 -15.11
C ASN A 537 -7.59 -31.99 -13.82
N GLY A 538 -7.49 -30.66 -13.86
CA GLY A 538 -7.11 -29.87 -12.69
C GLY A 538 -8.21 -29.74 -11.63
N ILE A 539 -7.80 -29.50 -10.39
CA ILE A 539 -8.62 -29.12 -9.24
C ILE A 539 -8.45 -27.61 -9.06
N THR A 540 -9.53 -26.84 -8.97
CA THR A 540 -9.49 -25.38 -8.82
C THR A 540 -10.70 -24.85 -8.03
N GLY A 541 -10.61 -23.63 -7.49
CA GLY A 541 -11.66 -22.99 -6.70
C GLY A 541 -11.58 -23.33 -5.21
N SER A 542 -12.74 -23.45 -4.55
CA SER A 542 -12.82 -23.77 -3.12
C SER A 542 -13.58 -25.06 -2.87
N SER A 543 -13.14 -25.83 -1.88
CA SER A 543 -13.76 -27.11 -1.47
C SER A 543 -14.86 -26.96 -0.40
N ASP A 544 -15.03 -25.77 0.18
CA ASP A 544 -15.97 -25.49 1.29
C ASP A 544 -15.79 -26.43 2.50
N GLY A 545 -14.55 -26.85 2.79
CA GLY A 545 -14.21 -27.79 3.86
C GLY A 545 -13.49 -29.04 3.36
N TRP A 546 -13.18 -29.96 4.28
CA TRP A 546 -12.55 -31.23 3.92
C TRP A 546 -13.51 -32.15 3.15
N ILE A 547 -13.08 -32.59 1.98
CA ILE A 547 -13.79 -33.54 1.13
C ILE A 547 -12.95 -34.81 0.91
N ASP A 548 -13.61 -35.91 0.58
CA ASP A 548 -12.95 -37.14 0.16
C ASP A 548 -12.58 -37.05 -1.33
N ALA A 549 -11.33 -37.34 -1.66
CA ALA A 549 -10.83 -37.43 -3.02
C ALA A 549 -10.38 -38.86 -3.31
N SER A 550 -10.70 -39.37 -4.50
CA SER A 550 -10.34 -40.72 -4.94
C SER A 550 -10.01 -40.71 -6.43
N PHE A 551 -8.86 -41.29 -6.77
CA PHE A 551 -8.33 -41.35 -8.13
C PHE A 551 -8.00 -42.80 -8.49
N ASP A 552 -8.52 -43.26 -9.63
CA ASP A 552 -8.32 -44.63 -10.11
C ASP A 552 -6.93 -44.78 -10.75
N LEU A 553 -6.16 -45.74 -10.26
CA LEU A 553 -4.84 -46.10 -10.76
C LEU A 553 -4.85 -47.42 -11.57
N SER A 554 -6.01 -48.03 -11.77
CA SER A 554 -6.14 -49.39 -12.34
C SER A 554 -5.63 -49.49 -13.78
N ASP A 555 -5.65 -48.40 -14.55
CA ASP A 555 -5.07 -48.35 -15.90
C ASP A 555 -3.54 -48.55 -15.89
N TYR A 556 -2.89 -48.37 -14.74
CA TYR A 556 -1.45 -48.54 -14.53
C TYR A 556 -1.08 -49.91 -13.93
N ALA A 557 -2.06 -50.80 -13.74
CA ALA A 557 -1.83 -52.16 -13.27
C ALA A 557 -0.78 -52.90 -14.12
N GLY A 558 0.16 -53.57 -13.45
CA GLY A 558 1.29 -54.25 -14.08
C GLY A 558 2.58 -53.42 -14.19
N GLN A 559 2.60 -52.19 -13.65
CA GLN A 559 3.73 -51.27 -13.69
C GLN A 559 4.19 -50.86 -12.28
N GLU A 560 5.38 -50.29 -12.18
CA GLU A 560 5.81 -49.50 -11.03
C GLU A 560 5.73 -48.03 -11.47
N VAL A 561 5.00 -47.20 -10.73
CA VAL A 561 4.67 -45.82 -11.13
C VAL A 561 4.96 -44.84 -9.99
N GLU A 562 5.25 -43.59 -10.32
CA GLU A 562 5.21 -42.48 -9.39
C GLU A 562 3.81 -41.88 -9.36
N VAL A 563 3.24 -41.71 -8.16
CA VAL A 563 1.96 -41.03 -7.94
C VAL A 563 2.25 -39.75 -7.18
N ALA A 564 1.69 -38.62 -7.62
CA ALA A 564 1.91 -37.33 -6.98
C ALA A 564 0.66 -36.45 -6.91
N ILE A 565 0.67 -35.53 -5.95
CA ILE A 565 -0.14 -34.32 -5.96
C ILE A 565 0.77 -33.17 -6.38
N GLU A 566 0.42 -32.45 -7.44
CA GLU A 566 1.15 -31.27 -7.94
C GLU A 566 0.28 -30.03 -7.73
N TYR A 567 0.84 -28.94 -7.22
CA TYR A 567 0.17 -27.65 -7.09
C TYR A 567 0.93 -26.60 -7.89
N VAL A 568 0.23 -25.98 -8.83
CA VAL A 568 0.77 -25.00 -9.77
C VAL A 568 -0.05 -23.72 -9.68
N THR A 569 0.62 -22.60 -9.41
CA THR A 569 0.01 -21.27 -9.38
C THR A 569 0.50 -20.41 -10.53
N ASP A 570 -0.32 -19.46 -10.96
CA ASP A 570 0.11 -18.45 -11.93
C ASP A 570 0.99 -17.38 -11.26
N ALA A 571 1.39 -16.33 -11.98
CA ALA A 571 2.28 -15.30 -11.43
C ALA A 571 1.58 -14.30 -10.48
N TYR A 572 0.27 -14.46 -10.25
CA TYR A 572 -0.58 -13.51 -9.56
C TYR A 572 -1.38 -14.18 -8.43
N VAL A 573 -2.21 -13.37 -7.76
CA VAL A 573 -3.26 -13.74 -6.79
C VAL A 573 -3.07 -15.09 -6.08
N SER A 574 -2.51 -15.05 -4.88
CA SER A 574 -2.45 -16.22 -4.02
C SER A 574 -3.64 -16.34 -3.07
N ASN A 575 -4.39 -17.43 -3.19
CA ASN A 575 -5.36 -17.86 -2.18
C ASN A 575 -4.69 -18.79 -1.12
N PRO A 576 -5.39 -19.19 -0.03
CA PRO A 576 -4.80 -19.97 1.06
C PRO A 576 -4.12 -21.30 0.68
N GLY A 577 -4.38 -21.85 -0.50
CA GLY A 577 -3.67 -22.99 -1.07
C GLY A 577 -4.44 -24.31 -0.93
N PHE A 578 -3.70 -25.43 -1.03
CA PHE A 578 -4.22 -26.79 -1.01
C PHE A 578 -3.64 -27.60 0.15
N TYR A 579 -4.50 -28.30 0.88
CA TYR A 579 -4.14 -29.21 1.97
C TYR A 579 -4.59 -30.63 1.64
N ALA A 580 -3.68 -31.60 1.84
CA ALA A 580 -3.94 -33.02 1.74
C ALA A 580 -3.69 -33.70 3.10
N ASP A 581 -4.58 -34.62 3.47
CA ASP A 581 -4.48 -35.38 4.71
C ASP A 581 -5.03 -36.81 4.52
N ASP A 582 -4.72 -37.73 5.43
CA ASP A 582 -5.11 -39.14 5.37
C ASP A 582 -4.82 -39.81 4.01
N LEU A 583 -3.62 -39.61 3.46
CA LEU A 583 -3.22 -40.11 2.14
C LEU A 583 -3.10 -41.64 2.16
N SER A 584 -3.84 -42.32 1.28
CA SER A 584 -3.96 -43.77 1.23
C SER A 584 -3.82 -44.31 -0.19
N ILE A 585 -3.00 -45.33 -0.37
CA ILE A 585 -2.96 -46.12 -1.60
C ILE A 585 -3.56 -47.49 -1.30
N VAL A 586 -4.61 -47.83 -2.03
CA VAL A 586 -5.29 -49.12 -1.92
C VAL A 586 -5.00 -49.93 -3.18
N VAL A 587 -4.54 -51.18 -3.01
CA VAL A 587 -4.27 -52.12 -4.11
C VAL A 587 -5.04 -53.40 -3.86
N ASP A 588 -5.88 -53.81 -4.82
CA ASP A 588 -6.76 -54.98 -4.74
C ASP A 588 -7.60 -55.03 -3.45
N GLY A 589 -7.99 -53.86 -2.93
CA GLY A 589 -8.77 -53.68 -1.71
C GLY A 589 -7.99 -53.73 -0.39
N GLU A 590 -6.66 -53.80 -0.43
CA GLU A 590 -5.78 -53.67 0.74
C GLU A 590 -5.05 -52.32 0.73
N GLU A 591 -5.08 -51.59 1.85
CA GLU A 591 -4.29 -50.37 2.04
C GLU A 591 -2.81 -50.74 2.16
N VAL A 592 -2.01 -50.36 1.15
CA VAL A 592 -0.58 -50.67 1.07
C VAL A 592 0.30 -49.53 1.56
N LEU A 593 -0.22 -48.31 1.56
CA LEU A 593 0.42 -47.11 2.07
C LEU A 593 -0.63 -46.20 2.70
N PHE A 594 -0.33 -45.64 3.87
CA PHE A 594 -1.17 -44.66 4.58
C PHE A 594 -0.28 -43.61 5.25
N ASP A 595 -0.61 -42.33 5.13
CA ASP A 595 0.12 -41.21 5.73
C ASP A 595 -0.85 -40.09 6.15
N ASP A 596 -0.96 -39.86 7.46
CA ASP A 596 -1.78 -38.83 8.12
C ASP A 596 -0.95 -37.60 8.51
N ALA A 597 0.24 -37.42 7.91
CA ALA A 597 1.18 -36.34 8.21
C ALA A 597 1.71 -36.28 9.67
N GLU A 598 1.30 -37.16 10.59
CA GLU A 598 1.69 -37.12 12.00
C GLU A 598 3.14 -37.57 12.25
N GLY A 599 3.66 -38.45 11.40
CA GLY A 599 4.97 -39.09 11.53
C GLY A 599 6.06 -38.50 10.64
N GLU A 600 7.06 -39.34 10.35
CA GLU A 600 8.00 -39.09 9.25
C GLU A 600 7.26 -39.25 7.91
N PRO A 601 7.35 -38.29 6.98
CA PRO A 601 6.67 -38.36 5.70
C PRO A 601 7.02 -39.62 4.91
N LYS A 602 5.99 -40.29 4.38
CA LYS A 602 6.10 -41.45 3.47
C LYS A 602 5.98 -41.03 2.00
N PHE A 603 5.61 -39.78 1.76
CA PHE A 603 5.70 -39.10 0.48
C PHE A 603 6.93 -38.17 0.48
N GLY A 604 7.59 -38.05 -0.67
CA GLY A 604 8.59 -37.03 -0.93
C GLY A 604 7.94 -35.66 -1.01
N LEU A 605 8.53 -34.69 -0.33
CA LEU A 605 8.08 -33.30 -0.30
C LEU A 605 9.02 -32.46 -1.16
N ASP A 606 8.49 -31.83 -2.20
CA ASP A 606 9.16 -30.79 -2.98
C ASP A 606 8.27 -29.55 -2.99
N GLY A 607 8.58 -28.57 -2.12
CA GLY A 607 7.74 -27.39 -1.89
C GLY A 607 6.52 -27.61 -0.99
N PHE A 608 5.91 -28.81 -0.99
CA PHE A 608 4.93 -29.16 0.05
C PHE A 608 5.59 -29.22 1.44
N THR A 609 4.83 -28.89 2.47
CA THR A 609 5.30 -28.89 3.87
C THR A 609 4.32 -29.60 4.79
N LYS A 610 4.80 -30.04 5.95
CA LYS A 610 3.94 -30.50 7.05
C LYS A 610 3.51 -29.28 7.85
N ASP A 611 2.21 -29.04 7.96
CA ASP A 611 1.64 -27.79 8.49
C ASP A 611 0.50 -28.06 9.48
N ASP A 612 0.33 -27.21 10.50
CA ASP A 612 -0.71 -27.33 11.54
C ASP A 612 -2.03 -26.65 11.18
N GLY A 613 -2.13 -26.11 9.95
CA GLY A 613 -3.27 -25.36 9.43
C GLY A 613 -3.36 -23.94 9.98
N ILE A 614 -2.28 -23.41 10.58
CA ILE A 614 -2.22 -22.09 11.21
C ILE A 614 -1.20 -21.21 10.50
N LYS A 615 -1.68 -20.15 9.84
CA LYS A 615 -0.83 -19.07 9.34
C LYS A 615 -0.40 -18.18 10.50
N ARG A 616 0.90 -17.93 10.61
CA ARG A 616 1.50 -17.04 11.60
C ARG A 616 2.00 -15.78 10.90
N SER A 617 1.66 -14.61 11.43
CA SER A 617 2.05 -13.32 10.86
C SER A 617 2.57 -12.36 11.92
N ASP A 618 3.61 -11.60 11.58
CA ASP A 618 4.10 -10.53 12.43
C ASP A 618 3.05 -9.43 12.61
N HIS A 619 3.01 -8.86 13.80
CA HIS A 619 2.26 -7.66 14.09
C HIS A 619 2.95 -6.88 15.22
N TYR A 620 2.81 -5.56 15.21
CA TYR A 620 3.51 -4.69 16.15
C TYR A 620 2.89 -3.29 16.24
N TYR A 621 3.27 -2.56 17.28
CA TYR A 621 2.96 -1.13 17.36
C TYR A 621 4.17 -0.28 16.97
N LEU A 622 3.91 0.83 16.30
CA LEU A 622 4.87 1.92 16.10
C LEU A 622 4.36 3.16 16.85
N LEU A 623 5.15 3.65 17.80
CA LEU A 623 4.85 4.84 18.58
C LEU A 623 5.65 6.02 18.03
N GLU A 624 4.94 7.05 17.57
CA GLU A 624 5.50 8.23 16.90
C GLU A 624 4.98 9.50 17.60
N TRP A 625 5.78 10.58 17.61
CA TRP A 625 5.34 11.88 18.10
C TRP A 625 5.11 12.85 16.93
N ARG A 626 3.92 13.45 16.85
CA ARG A 626 3.54 14.41 15.81
C ARG A 626 3.29 15.79 16.40
N SER A 627 3.60 16.79 15.59
CA SER A 627 3.54 18.21 15.92
C SER A 627 2.98 18.98 14.73
N HIS A 628 2.93 20.31 14.83
CA HIS A 628 2.60 21.21 13.72
C HIS A 628 3.82 22.01 13.26
N ASN A 629 4.99 21.39 13.19
CA ASN A 629 6.22 22.01 12.67
C ASN A 629 6.66 21.36 11.34
N GLY A 630 7.53 22.03 10.59
CA GLY A 630 8.11 21.49 9.36
C GLY A 630 7.03 21.07 8.36
N VAL A 631 7.19 19.93 7.71
CA VAL A 631 6.15 19.40 6.80
C VAL A 631 4.82 19.11 7.51
N ASP A 632 4.85 18.79 8.81
CA ASP A 632 3.65 18.51 9.58
C ASP A 632 2.89 19.78 10.03
N GLU A 633 3.38 20.99 9.69
CA GLU A 633 2.52 22.19 9.66
C GLU A 633 1.25 21.96 8.83
N GLY A 634 1.30 21.07 7.84
CA GLY A 634 0.16 20.63 7.05
C GLY A 634 -0.99 20.06 7.88
N LEU A 635 -0.71 19.37 9.00
CA LEU A 635 -1.74 18.80 9.89
C LEU A 635 -2.65 19.88 10.49
N ALA A 636 -2.15 21.12 10.64
CA ALA A 636 -2.94 22.23 11.16
C ALA A 636 -3.71 23.01 10.08
N ASN A 637 -3.43 22.75 8.81
CA ASN A 637 -3.86 23.59 7.69
C ASN A 637 -4.55 22.76 6.60
N ILE A 638 -5.61 22.02 6.93
CA ILE A 638 -6.28 21.15 5.95
C ILE A 638 -7.57 21.81 5.43
N ARG A 639 -7.61 22.22 4.16
CA ARG A 639 -8.82 22.76 3.53
C ARG A 639 -9.95 21.72 3.46
N ARG A 640 -11.10 22.04 4.05
CA ARG A 640 -12.34 21.24 3.99
C ARG A 640 -13.56 22.15 3.94
N GLY A 641 -14.31 22.09 2.84
CA GLY A 641 -15.37 23.07 2.56
C GLY A 641 -14.85 24.50 2.66
N ASP A 642 -15.62 25.39 3.27
CA ASP A 642 -15.24 26.78 3.52
C ASP A 642 -14.45 26.95 4.84
N SER A 643 -13.69 25.94 5.27
CA SER A 643 -13.02 25.90 6.57
C SER A 643 -11.63 25.26 6.51
N LEU A 644 -10.89 25.38 7.62
CA LEU A 644 -9.66 24.63 7.89
C LEU A 644 -9.93 23.61 8.99
N MET A 645 -9.47 22.38 8.75
CA MET A 645 -9.42 21.29 9.71
C MET A 645 -8.00 21.17 10.26
N THR A 646 -7.90 20.73 11.51
CA THR A 646 -6.64 20.47 12.21
C THR A 646 -6.67 19.04 12.73
N PHE A 647 -5.58 18.31 12.54
CA PHE A 647 -5.30 17.06 13.23
C PHE A 647 -4.45 17.38 14.47
N ASP A 648 -4.73 16.73 15.60
CA ASP A 648 -4.10 17.06 16.89
C ASP A 648 -2.58 16.77 16.89
N ASP A 649 -1.85 17.32 17.86
CA ASP A 649 -0.45 16.98 18.13
C ASP A 649 -0.32 16.00 19.31
N GLY A 650 0.78 15.23 19.35
CA GLY A 650 1.07 14.31 20.44
C GLY A 650 1.51 12.92 19.97
N LEU A 651 1.27 11.91 20.81
CA LEU A 651 1.64 10.53 20.53
C LEU A 651 0.62 9.89 19.60
N VAL A 652 1.03 9.53 18.39
CA VAL A 652 0.23 8.70 17.49
C VAL A 652 0.65 7.24 17.66
N VAL A 653 -0.32 6.37 17.92
CA VAL A 653 -0.11 4.93 18.08
C VAL A 653 -0.56 4.25 16.79
N TRP A 654 0.38 3.68 16.06
CA TRP A 654 0.12 2.92 14.85
C TRP A 654 0.14 1.43 15.16
N TYR A 655 -0.82 0.67 14.63
CA TYR A 655 -0.84 -0.79 14.72
C TYR A 655 -0.65 -1.39 13.32
N VAL A 656 0.47 -2.10 13.15
CA VAL A 656 0.87 -2.79 11.91
C VAL A 656 0.52 -4.27 12.05
N ASP A 657 -0.14 -4.82 11.03
CA ASP A 657 -0.57 -6.23 11.00
C ASP A 657 -0.25 -6.87 9.65
N LYS A 658 0.85 -7.63 9.58
CA LYS A 658 1.30 -8.27 8.34
C LYS A 658 0.42 -9.44 7.90
N GLN A 659 -0.67 -9.74 8.62
CA GLN A 659 -1.70 -10.63 8.09
C GLN A 659 -2.34 -10.03 6.82
N TYR A 660 -2.40 -8.70 6.75
CA TYR A 660 -3.02 -7.95 5.65
C TYR A 660 -1.96 -7.27 4.79
N SER A 661 -2.29 -7.05 3.52
CA SER A 661 -1.47 -6.32 2.55
C SER A 661 -2.15 -5.05 2.04
N GLU A 662 -3.28 -4.70 2.64
CA GLU A 662 -4.21 -3.64 2.21
C GLU A 662 -5.01 -3.11 3.42
N ASN A 663 -5.78 -2.03 3.20
CA ASN A 663 -6.60 -1.34 4.20
C ASN A 663 -8.09 -1.23 3.78
N TRP A 664 -8.66 -2.28 3.21
CA TRP A 664 -10.07 -2.40 2.78
C TRP A 664 -11.03 -2.54 3.96
N THR A 665 -11.10 -1.48 4.76
CA THR A 665 -11.85 -1.42 6.03
C THR A 665 -13.35 -1.66 5.90
N GLY A 666 -13.96 -1.55 4.72
CA GLY A 666 -15.34 -1.98 4.49
C GLY A 666 -15.51 -3.50 4.35
N ILE A 667 -14.44 -4.23 4.00
CA ILE A 667 -14.43 -5.70 3.93
C ILE A 667 -14.08 -6.29 5.30
N HIS A 668 -13.06 -5.76 5.97
CA HIS A 668 -12.62 -6.17 7.30
C HIS A 668 -12.51 -4.97 8.28
N PRO A 669 -13.64 -4.44 8.77
CA PRO A 669 -13.64 -3.26 9.62
C PRO A 669 -12.76 -3.38 10.87
N GLY A 670 -11.90 -2.39 11.06
CA GLY A 670 -10.92 -2.33 12.15
C GLY A 670 -9.58 -3.03 11.84
N ASP A 671 -9.50 -3.81 10.77
CA ASP A 671 -8.30 -4.53 10.34
C ASP A 671 -7.67 -3.87 9.09
N GLY A 672 -6.50 -4.35 8.68
CA GLY A 672 -5.68 -3.78 7.59
C GLY A 672 -4.18 -3.78 7.93
N PHE A 673 -3.31 -3.56 6.95
CA PHE A 673 -1.86 -3.69 7.15
C PHE A 673 -1.26 -2.62 8.07
N VAL A 674 -1.82 -1.41 8.09
CA VAL A 674 -1.39 -0.31 8.97
C VAL A 674 -2.55 0.64 9.27
N GLY A 675 -2.66 1.11 10.50
CA GLY A 675 -3.66 2.11 10.88
C GLY A 675 -3.40 2.73 12.25
N VAL A 676 -3.85 3.96 12.44
CA VAL A 676 -3.78 4.66 13.73
C VAL A 676 -4.83 4.11 14.69
N VAL A 677 -4.49 4.09 15.97
CA VAL A 677 -5.44 3.88 17.05
C VAL A 677 -5.94 5.23 17.51
N ASP A 678 -7.23 5.46 17.37
CA ASP A 678 -7.85 6.74 17.70
C ASP A 678 -8.02 6.93 19.22
N ALA A 679 -7.41 7.98 19.78
CA ALA A 679 -7.50 8.31 21.19
C ALA A 679 -8.91 8.72 21.64
N ASP A 680 -9.74 9.27 20.73
CA ASP A 680 -11.11 9.70 21.00
C ASP A 680 -12.15 9.04 20.10
N GLN A 681 -12.78 7.98 20.62
CA GLN A 681 -13.83 7.21 19.94
C GLN A 681 -15.19 7.96 19.82
N HIS A 682 -15.20 9.30 19.88
CA HIS A 682 -16.41 10.10 19.77
C HIS A 682 -16.82 10.30 18.31
N ILE A 683 -17.97 9.72 17.96
CA ILE A 683 -18.49 9.83 16.59
C ILE A 683 -18.87 11.27 16.22
N ASN A 684 -18.14 11.80 15.25
CA ASN A 684 -18.44 13.04 14.57
C ASN A 684 -19.58 12.87 13.55
N LYS A 685 -20.54 13.79 13.59
CA LYS A 685 -21.76 13.76 12.77
C LYS A 685 -22.06 15.11 12.16
N TRP A 686 -22.45 15.10 10.89
CA TRP A 686 -22.94 16.28 10.19
C TRP A 686 -24.19 16.84 10.86
N SER A 687 -24.49 18.12 10.60
CA SER A 687 -25.64 18.82 11.17
C SER A 687 -27.01 18.22 10.83
N ASP A 688 -27.07 17.35 9.82
CA ASP A 688 -28.27 16.59 9.45
C ASP A 688 -28.41 15.25 10.21
N GLY A 689 -27.38 14.87 10.98
CA GLY A 689 -27.34 13.65 11.79
C GLY A 689 -26.65 12.46 11.12
N SER A 690 -26.20 12.58 9.87
CA SER A 690 -25.38 11.56 9.21
C SER A 690 -23.98 11.47 9.84
N VAL A 691 -23.39 10.27 9.79
CA VAL A 691 -22.04 10.03 10.33
C VAL A 691 -21.02 10.56 9.33
N ALA A 692 -19.99 11.26 9.81
CA ALA A 692 -18.91 11.75 8.96
C ALA A 692 -17.90 10.62 8.67
N ALA A 693 -17.26 10.66 7.50
CA ALA A 693 -16.25 9.69 7.07
C ALA A 693 -15.04 9.62 8.02
N THR A 694 -14.24 8.56 7.91
CA THR A 694 -13.13 8.25 8.83
C THR A 694 -12.14 9.40 8.99
N ARG A 695 -11.82 10.13 7.91
CA ARG A 695 -10.94 11.31 7.93
C ARG A 695 -11.34 12.41 8.93
N PHE A 696 -12.63 12.48 9.29
CA PHE A 696 -13.14 13.42 10.29
C PHE A 696 -13.26 12.81 11.69
N GLN A 697 -13.17 11.48 11.81
CA GLN A 697 -13.13 10.78 13.08
C GLN A 697 -11.71 10.81 13.63
N VAL A 698 -10.71 10.44 12.82
CA VAL A 698 -9.32 10.25 13.29
C VAL A 698 -8.50 11.55 13.39
N HIS A 699 -9.16 12.72 13.36
CA HIS A 699 -8.48 14.03 13.46
C HIS A 699 -7.87 14.24 14.85
N ASP A 700 -8.47 13.70 15.89
CA ASP A 700 -8.03 13.75 17.29
C ASP A 700 -7.48 12.40 17.79
N ALA A 701 -6.90 11.60 16.88
CA ALA A 701 -6.33 10.29 17.19
C ALA A 701 -5.09 10.35 18.12
N ALA A 702 -4.44 11.51 18.26
CA ALA A 702 -3.22 11.65 19.06
C ALA A 702 -3.50 11.56 20.58
N PHE A 703 -2.71 10.74 21.26
CA PHE A 703 -2.69 10.66 22.72
C PHE A 703 -1.88 11.83 23.30
N SER A 704 -2.48 12.63 24.18
CA SER A 704 -1.85 13.84 24.71
C SER A 704 -2.22 14.13 26.19
N LEU A 705 -1.37 14.93 26.85
CA LEU A 705 -1.65 15.51 28.17
C LEU A 705 -2.59 16.72 28.08
N ASP A 706 -2.64 17.34 26.91
CA ASP A 706 -3.52 18.44 26.59
C ASP A 706 -4.88 17.95 26.10
N LYS A 707 -5.81 18.89 25.94
CA LYS A 707 -7.12 18.57 25.40
C LYS A 707 -7.06 18.68 23.89
N SER A 708 -7.74 17.78 23.20
CA SER A 708 -7.99 17.93 21.76
C SER A 708 -8.58 19.29 21.40
N GLU A 709 -8.32 19.77 20.19
CA GLU A 709 -8.86 21.03 19.71
C GLU A 709 -10.33 20.91 19.29
N LYS A 710 -11.01 22.06 19.18
CA LYS A 710 -12.39 22.08 18.70
C LYS A 710 -12.41 22.20 17.18
N MET A 711 -13.26 21.40 16.53
CA MET A 711 -13.46 21.47 15.08
C MET A 711 -14.81 22.10 14.71
N TYR A 712 -14.80 22.97 13.70
CA TYR A 712 -15.99 23.40 12.97
C TYR A 712 -15.68 23.47 11.47
N LEU A 713 -16.42 22.69 10.67
CA LEU A 713 -16.30 22.70 9.22
C LEU A 713 -17.60 23.18 8.59
N ASP A 714 -17.50 24.15 7.70
CA ASP A 714 -18.63 24.70 6.95
C ASP A 714 -18.69 24.12 5.53
N TYR A 715 -19.65 23.24 5.31
CA TYR A 715 -19.97 22.65 4.00
C TYR A 715 -21.29 23.19 3.46
N SER A 716 -21.76 24.34 3.95
CA SER A 716 -23.09 24.87 3.60
C SER A 716 -23.23 25.15 2.10
N ASN A 717 -22.15 25.57 1.44
CA ASN A 717 -22.15 25.84 0.00
C ASN A 717 -22.18 24.57 -0.85
N LEU A 718 -21.37 23.56 -0.48
CA LEU A 718 -21.23 22.33 -1.26
C LEU A 718 -22.33 21.31 -0.98
N LEU A 719 -22.67 21.09 0.30
CA LEU A 719 -23.55 20.01 0.77
C LEU A 719 -24.72 20.50 1.65
N GLY A 720 -24.76 21.78 2.02
CA GLY A 720 -25.83 22.33 2.87
C GLY A 720 -25.75 21.89 4.34
N VAL A 721 -24.58 21.41 4.79
CA VAL A 721 -24.34 20.88 6.14
C VAL A 721 -23.11 21.49 6.79
N THR A 722 -22.99 21.33 8.11
CA THR A 722 -21.79 21.70 8.88
C THR A 722 -21.37 20.56 9.79
N LEU A 723 -20.09 20.42 10.09
CA LEU A 723 -19.56 19.47 11.08
C LEU A 723 -19.07 20.22 12.32
N LYS A 724 -19.32 19.66 13.50
CA LYS A 724 -18.85 20.22 14.79
C LYS A 724 -18.33 19.13 15.68
N ASP A 725 -17.09 19.27 16.10
CA ASP A 725 -16.55 18.56 17.24
C ASP A 725 -16.30 19.53 18.39
N ASN A 726 -16.91 19.25 19.55
CA ASN A 726 -16.68 20.01 20.78
C ASN A 726 -16.27 19.08 21.93
N PHE A 727 -16.00 17.81 21.63
CA PHE A 727 -15.72 16.79 22.61
C PHE A 727 -14.25 16.79 22.99
N THR A 728 -13.81 17.87 23.65
CA THR A 728 -12.38 18.02 23.93
C THR A 728 -11.95 17.35 25.23
N LYS A 729 -11.19 16.26 25.11
CA LYS A 729 -10.72 15.42 26.22
C LYS A 729 -9.21 15.28 26.24
N ARG A 730 -8.72 14.93 27.43
CA ARG A 730 -7.33 14.54 27.64
C ARG A 730 -7.26 13.02 27.58
N ASN A 731 -6.56 12.48 26.60
CA ASN A 731 -6.43 11.05 26.40
C ASN A 731 -4.93 10.66 26.42
N PRO A 732 -4.26 10.66 27.59
CA PRO A 732 -2.82 10.41 27.66
C PRO A 732 -2.45 8.92 27.73
N LEU A 733 -3.42 8.01 27.59
CA LEU A 733 -3.24 6.58 27.84
C LEU A 733 -3.91 5.77 26.74
N PHE A 734 -3.09 5.05 25.97
CA PHE A 734 -3.51 3.85 25.27
C PHE A 734 -3.52 2.67 26.25
N ASP A 735 -4.57 1.85 26.20
CA ASP A 735 -4.73 0.62 26.99
C ASP A 735 -5.38 -0.42 26.09
N ASP A 736 -4.64 -1.46 25.69
CA ASP A 736 -5.10 -2.45 24.70
C ASP A 736 -6.33 -3.26 25.12
N SER A 737 -6.78 -3.13 26.37
CA SER A 737 -8.06 -3.68 26.87
C SER A 737 -9.28 -2.76 26.65
N ALA A 738 -9.05 -1.55 26.13
CA ALA A 738 -10.11 -0.62 25.75
C ALA A 738 -10.66 -0.94 24.35
N ASP A 739 -11.89 -0.52 24.11
CA ASP A 739 -12.55 -0.69 22.81
C ASP A 739 -12.17 0.47 21.88
N TYR A 740 -11.32 0.16 20.89
CA TYR A 740 -10.91 1.05 19.82
C TYR A 740 -11.59 0.71 18.49
N SER A 741 -12.61 -0.15 18.49
CA SER A 741 -13.30 -0.55 17.25
C SER A 741 -14.18 0.56 16.66
N ASN A 742 -14.20 1.74 17.28
CA ASN A 742 -15.07 2.86 16.99
C ASN A 742 -16.54 2.45 16.69
N PRO A 743 -17.31 1.94 17.67
CA PRO A 743 -18.57 1.22 17.41
C PRO A 743 -19.67 1.98 16.63
N GLY A 744 -19.55 3.29 16.47
CA GLY A 744 -20.47 4.07 15.64
C GLY A 744 -20.04 4.28 14.18
N LEU A 745 -18.79 3.98 13.84
CA LEU A 745 -18.25 3.85 12.48
C LEU A 745 -17.05 2.89 12.53
N VAL A 746 -17.31 1.59 12.34
CA VAL A 746 -16.31 0.54 12.54
C VAL A 746 -15.12 0.62 11.57
N ASP A 747 -15.32 1.20 10.39
CA ASP A 747 -14.29 1.45 9.38
C ASP A 747 -13.21 2.43 9.90
N ALA A 748 -13.60 3.35 10.79
CA ALA A 748 -12.70 4.28 11.46
C ALA A 748 -12.05 3.71 12.73
N GLY A 749 -12.40 2.47 13.10
CA GLY A 749 -11.86 1.79 14.26
C GLY A 749 -10.53 1.10 13.99
N ARG A 750 -9.92 0.59 15.05
CA ARG A 750 -8.76 -0.30 14.97
C ARG A 750 -8.91 -1.47 15.95
N ASN A 751 -8.91 -2.69 15.40
CA ASN A 751 -8.94 -3.93 16.18
C ASN A 751 -7.54 -4.20 16.71
N VAL A 752 -7.34 -3.94 18.00
CA VAL A 752 -6.06 -4.15 18.68
C VAL A 752 -6.08 -5.43 19.52
N PRO A 753 -4.96 -6.18 19.60
CA PRO A 753 -4.87 -7.38 20.43
C PRO A 753 -4.75 -7.03 21.92
N GLU A 754 -5.36 -7.85 22.78
CA GLU A 754 -5.31 -7.69 24.24
C GLU A 754 -4.12 -8.43 24.87
N TYR A 755 -3.03 -7.71 25.14
CA TYR A 755 -1.84 -8.20 25.86
C TYR A 755 -1.66 -7.54 27.25
N GLY A 756 -2.56 -6.65 27.64
CA GLY A 756 -2.47 -5.82 28.85
C GLY A 756 -1.54 -4.61 28.69
N LEU A 757 -1.05 -4.36 27.47
CA LEU A 757 -0.10 -3.34 27.11
C LEU A 757 -0.72 -1.94 27.20
N LYS A 758 0.07 -1.01 27.72
CA LYS A 758 -0.32 0.39 27.92
C LYS A 758 0.79 1.32 27.48
N PHE A 759 0.42 2.38 26.76
CA PHE A 759 1.31 3.47 26.37
C PHE A 759 0.79 4.76 27.00
N ARG A 760 1.58 5.37 27.89
CA ARG A 760 1.19 6.59 28.59
C ARG A 760 2.10 7.74 28.23
N VAL A 761 1.53 8.84 27.76
CA VAL A 761 2.23 10.13 27.72
C VAL A 761 2.42 10.63 29.14
N THR A 762 3.67 10.85 29.52
CA THR A 762 4.10 11.25 30.88
C THR A 762 4.77 12.62 30.92
N GLY A 763 5.07 13.20 29.76
CA GLY A 763 5.57 14.56 29.61
C GLY A 763 5.69 14.94 28.14
N GLN A 764 5.82 16.24 27.88
CA GLN A 764 6.12 16.83 26.56
C GLN A 764 7.01 18.06 26.78
N SER A 765 7.84 18.44 25.81
CA SER A 765 8.66 19.65 25.89
C SER A 765 7.79 20.91 25.85
N ASP A 766 8.32 22.04 26.33
CA ASP A 766 7.58 23.32 26.38
C ASP A 766 7.12 23.81 24.99
N ASP A 767 7.82 23.41 23.93
CA ASP A 767 7.55 23.70 22.53
C ASP A 767 6.88 22.55 21.76
N GLY A 768 6.55 21.44 22.44
CA GLY A 768 5.84 20.31 21.83
C GLY A 768 6.67 19.43 20.90
N THR A 769 7.96 19.69 20.71
CA THR A 769 8.81 18.96 19.77
C THR A 769 9.27 17.58 20.30
N VAL A 770 9.13 17.30 21.60
CA VAL A 770 9.54 16.02 22.21
C VAL A 770 8.47 15.48 23.14
N GLY A 771 8.03 14.25 22.88
CA GLY A 771 7.16 13.47 23.75
C GLY A 771 7.94 12.55 24.69
N LYS A 772 7.38 12.29 25.88
CA LYS A 772 7.87 11.27 26.81
C LYS A 772 6.80 10.23 27.07
N VAL A 773 7.07 8.99 26.71
CA VAL A 773 6.12 7.88 26.75
C VAL A 773 6.59 6.77 27.67
N MET A 774 5.69 6.26 28.51
CA MET A 774 5.90 5.10 29.37
C MET A 774 5.16 3.90 28.80
N ILE A 775 5.86 2.80 28.58
CA ILE A 775 5.33 1.52 28.09
C ILE A 775 5.35 0.50 29.23
N PHE A 776 4.19 -0.09 29.56
CA PHE A 776 4.04 -1.02 30.69
C PHE A 776 2.89 -2.01 30.46
N LYS A 777 2.85 -3.11 31.21
CA LYS A 777 1.74 -4.08 31.19
C LYS A 777 1.40 -4.59 32.58
#